data_AF-A0A357TNB5-F1
#
_entry.id   AF-A0A357TNB5-F1
#
_cell.length_a   1.000
_cell.length_b   1.000
_cell.length_c   1.000
_cell.angle_alpha   90.00
_cell.angle_beta   90.00
_cell.angle_gamma   90.00
#
_symmetry.space_group_name_H-M   'P 1'
#
loop_
_entity.id
_entity.type
_entity.pdbx_description
1 polymer ?
#
loop_
_entity_poly.entity_id
_entity_poly.type
_entity_poly.pdbx_seq_one_letter_code
_entity_poly.pdbx_strand_id
1 'polypeptide(L)'
;MKKDKRILALVLAAAMMGTTALPVWAQTPETADSSVVEVEGTLENIIAAREALAAQPATLAEDDNNIQAAQTMVERVANAVKNHTETAEKVNIKDLNLDKNLVLSTLADLNARVEGGEAISKLSCYYSRDTGLAVAIGLEYCTAQDVAAMQVKLDQLVDQANTLCQTDLEKVFYVHEWLVQNIAYDREHLSDNVQDDHNLRGALLEGTAVCDGYAKTYALTLRKLGITGVLVTSKDIGHAWNMVELDGNWYQVDCTWDDPVDGSDQLGYCTHKHLLCTTEEMNTNHNDDGDDSVAFDLENLGTQNIVNLATDDTYENTWWKDKKSAIFPCGGDWYYASGERLFWRDDLGDCDSNLAREDDSGVVAGSIALDGTLLVATDKQACEQSSWIKQYELDPASHEVTEKKKESLQSIGIAAQWDGIYYAVSQQEYHQDVRQYIKTRDIPVPTATPTAVPTATPTAVPTATPTATPTATPTATPTVAPTATPTATPAATPVKPTAAPTATPVKPTATPASGYTGWKTVNGKDYWYENGVKQGTTGRGKEIYDPDSDAWYWLDADQGGAKAVSKDVYQESNGGKWVRYDANGHMIKGWDTNDDGTYYFDFVTGAMTKGDATIDGLPCCFDTVTGIGLNCAWKRINGKDYWYEGGKRQGYDPNNAAYRGKEIYDPASNGWYWLDNVQQGAKAVSKDVYQESSGGKWVRYDANGQMIKGWNTNADGTYYFNPITGAMAKGTTTIDGMTYYFDPATGVKR
;
A
#
# COMPACT_ATOMS: atom_id res chain seq x y z
N MET A 1 -3.86 -23.97 -15.82
CA MET A 1 -4.21 -22.56 -15.52
C MET A 1 -4.67 -21.87 -16.79
N LYS A 2 -5.30 -20.70 -16.71
CA LYS A 2 -5.65 -19.85 -17.88
C LYS A 2 -4.47 -18.94 -18.29
N LYS A 3 -4.58 -18.25 -19.44
CA LYS A 3 -3.64 -17.23 -19.96
C LYS A 3 -3.24 -16.18 -18.91
N ASP A 4 -4.21 -15.86 -18.07
CA ASP A 4 -4.35 -14.68 -17.21
C ASP A 4 -3.17 -14.48 -16.22
N LYS A 5 -2.41 -15.54 -15.92
CA LYS A 5 -1.24 -15.46 -15.03
C LYS A 5 0.11 -15.17 -15.72
N ARG A 6 0.19 -15.18 -17.06
CA ARG A 6 1.45 -15.04 -17.84
C ARG A 6 2.15 -13.70 -17.60
N ILE A 7 1.52 -12.60 -18.03
CA ILE A 7 2.08 -11.25 -17.92
C ILE A 7 2.00 -10.74 -16.47
N LEU A 8 0.97 -11.16 -15.73
CA LEU A 8 0.85 -10.92 -14.29
C LEU A 8 2.10 -11.40 -13.54
N ALA A 9 2.52 -12.65 -13.73
CA ALA A 9 3.72 -13.19 -13.08
C ALA A 9 5.01 -12.49 -13.55
N LEU A 10 5.13 -12.16 -14.84
CA LEU A 10 6.30 -11.43 -15.37
C LEU A 10 6.45 -10.04 -14.74
N VAL A 11 5.38 -9.25 -14.67
CA VAL A 11 5.44 -7.86 -14.17
C VAL A 11 5.53 -7.81 -12.65
N LEU A 12 4.74 -8.62 -11.91
CA LEU A 12 4.79 -8.65 -10.45
C LEU A 12 6.08 -9.27 -9.92
N ALA A 13 6.59 -10.36 -10.52
CA ALA A 13 7.90 -10.87 -10.12
C ALA A 13 8.97 -9.80 -10.34
N ALA A 14 9.01 -9.16 -11.51
CA ALA A 14 9.96 -8.08 -11.80
C ALA A 14 9.78 -6.83 -10.91
N ALA A 15 8.65 -6.65 -10.21
CA ALA A 15 8.44 -5.60 -9.22
C ALA A 15 8.89 -6.03 -7.82
N MET A 16 8.57 -7.26 -7.41
CA MET A 16 8.77 -7.81 -6.05
C MET A 16 10.22 -8.21 -5.70
N MET A 17 11.22 -7.85 -6.50
CA MET A 17 12.60 -8.33 -6.33
C MET A 17 13.59 -7.25 -5.87
N GLY A 18 14.05 -7.39 -4.62
CA GLY A 18 15.31 -6.83 -4.13
C GLY A 18 16.50 -7.74 -4.49
N THR A 19 17.69 -7.17 -4.61
CA THR A 19 18.87 -7.86 -5.16
C THR A 19 19.68 -8.64 -4.12
N THR A 20 20.35 -9.72 -4.57
CA THR A 20 21.55 -10.24 -3.90
C THR A 20 22.68 -10.30 -4.92
N ALA A 21 23.83 -9.70 -4.60
CA ALA A 21 24.84 -9.40 -5.60
C ALA A 21 25.69 -10.63 -6.01
N LEU A 22 25.83 -10.84 -7.33
CA LEU A 22 26.80 -11.76 -7.94
C LEU A 22 27.69 -10.98 -8.95
N PRO A 23 28.93 -11.44 -9.21
CA PRO A 23 29.94 -10.59 -9.85
C PRO A 23 29.86 -10.54 -11.38
N VAL A 24 29.74 -9.30 -11.89
CA VAL A 24 30.21 -8.74 -13.18
C VAL A 24 30.71 -9.73 -14.24
N TRP A 25 30.04 -9.72 -15.41
CA TRP A 25 30.68 -9.85 -16.73
C TRP A 25 30.22 -8.70 -17.64
N ALA A 26 31.01 -7.61 -17.68
CA ALA A 26 30.90 -6.64 -18.77
C ALA A 26 31.63 -7.21 -20.00
N GLN A 27 30.91 -7.43 -21.10
CA GLN A 27 31.50 -7.76 -22.40
C GLN A 27 30.91 -6.86 -23.48
N THR A 28 31.78 -6.14 -24.19
CA THR A 28 31.42 -5.34 -25.35
C THR A 28 30.85 -6.23 -26.47
N PRO A 29 29.77 -5.83 -27.15
CA PRO A 29 29.19 -6.65 -28.23
C PRO A 29 30.11 -6.78 -29.46
N GLU A 30 30.34 -8.01 -29.91
CA GLU A 30 30.76 -8.28 -31.30
C GLU A 30 29.59 -7.96 -32.26
N THR A 31 29.47 -6.70 -32.70
CA THR A 31 28.48 -6.29 -33.72
C THR A 31 29.12 -5.48 -34.85
N ALA A 32 29.94 -6.15 -35.66
CA ALA A 32 30.17 -5.77 -37.07
C ALA A 32 29.12 -6.42 -38.00
N ASP A 33 27.93 -6.72 -37.45
CA ASP A 33 26.85 -7.48 -38.07
C ASP A 33 25.78 -6.51 -38.61
N SER A 34 25.58 -6.50 -39.92
CA SER A 34 24.62 -5.63 -40.59
C SER A 34 23.14 -6.03 -40.39
N SER A 35 22.85 -7.20 -39.81
CA SER A 35 21.48 -7.62 -39.49
C SER A 35 20.89 -6.82 -38.33
N VAL A 36 21.72 -6.30 -37.42
CA VAL A 36 21.28 -5.64 -36.17
C VAL A 36 20.60 -4.30 -36.46
N VAL A 37 19.53 -4.02 -35.70
CA VAL A 37 18.76 -2.77 -35.69
C VAL A 37 18.61 -2.28 -34.26
N GLU A 38 18.61 -0.96 -34.12
CA GLU A 38 18.24 -0.26 -32.89
C GLU A 38 16.77 0.19 -32.94
N VAL A 39 16.06 0.02 -31.83
CA VAL A 39 14.74 0.65 -31.58
C VAL A 39 14.78 1.28 -30.19
N GLU A 40 14.53 2.58 -30.13
CA GLU A 40 14.47 3.33 -28.88
C GLU A 40 13.21 2.98 -28.06
N GLY A 41 13.36 2.92 -26.73
CA GLY A 41 12.27 2.69 -25.78
C GLY A 41 11.38 3.92 -25.57
N THR A 42 10.89 4.54 -26.65
CA THR A 42 9.87 5.59 -26.59
C THR A 42 8.53 5.01 -26.16
N LEU A 43 7.62 5.85 -25.62
CA LEU A 43 6.27 5.44 -25.25
C LEU A 43 5.53 4.73 -26.41
N GLU A 44 5.64 5.25 -27.63
CA GLU A 44 5.08 4.63 -28.85
C GLU A 44 5.63 3.21 -29.08
N ASN A 45 6.96 3.03 -29.02
CA ASN A 45 7.59 1.72 -29.23
C ASN A 45 7.30 0.74 -28.09
N ILE A 46 7.17 1.22 -26.85
CA ILE A 46 6.74 0.45 -25.68
C ILE A 46 5.31 -0.05 -25.87
N ILE A 47 4.39 0.82 -26.29
CA ILE A 47 2.99 0.50 -26.56
C ILE A 47 2.89 -0.54 -27.69
N ALA A 48 3.53 -0.30 -28.83
CA ALA A 48 3.54 -1.23 -29.96
C ALA A 48 4.15 -2.60 -29.60
N ALA A 49 5.16 -2.62 -28.72
CA ALA A 49 5.72 -3.87 -28.19
C ALA A 49 4.76 -4.59 -27.23
N ARG A 50 4.06 -3.86 -26.34
CA ARG A 50 3.04 -4.41 -25.43
C ARG A 50 1.87 -5.03 -26.22
N GLU A 51 1.41 -4.39 -27.31
CA GLU A 51 0.45 -4.98 -28.25
C GLU A 51 0.98 -6.26 -28.94
N ALA A 52 2.19 -6.19 -29.49
CA ALA A 52 2.81 -7.30 -30.24
C ALA A 52 3.05 -8.55 -29.38
N LEU A 53 3.19 -8.40 -28.06
CA LEU A 53 3.22 -9.50 -27.09
C LEU A 53 1.81 -10.03 -26.78
N ALA A 54 0.84 -9.13 -26.56
CA ALA A 54 -0.51 -9.51 -26.17
C ALA A 54 -1.21 -10.37 -27.24
N ALA A 55 -0.90 -10.14 -28.51
CA ALA A 55 -1.39 -10.92 -29.65
C ALA A 55 -0.86 -12.37 -29.72
N GLN A 56 0.16 -12.75 -28.94
CA GLN A 56 0.82 -14.04 -29.05
C GLN A 56 0.08 -15.18 -28.31
N PRO A 57 0.15 -16.44 -28.81
CA PRO A 57 -0.37 -17.59 -28.10
C PRO A 57 0.44 -17.85 -26.81
N ALA A 58 -0.24 -18.30 -25.75
CA ALA A 58 0.39 -18.53 -24.45
C ALA A 58 0.84 -19.98 -24.27
N THR A 59 2.10 -20.19 -23.89
CA THR A 59 2.62 -21.50 -23.44
C THR A 59 3.41 -21.35 -22.15
N LEU A 60 3.15 -22.22 -21.17
CA LEU A 60 3.68 -22.09 -19.80
C LEU A 60 5.20 -22.31 -19.70
N ALA A 61 5.81 -22.99 -20.67
CA ALA A 61 7.24 -23.36 -20.61
C ALA A 61 8.18 -22.24 -21.11
N GLU A 62 7.65 -21.25 -21.83
CA GLU A 62 8.39 -20.05 -22.22
C GLU A 62 8.48 -19.05 -21.05
N ASP A 63 7.50 -19.09 -20.14
CA ASP A 63 7.23 -18.01 -19.19
C ASP A 63 8.25 -17.98 -18.03
N ASP A 64 8.48 -19.12 -17.38
CA ASP A 64 9.46 -19.24 -16.29
C ASP A 64 10.89 -18.91 -16.75
N ASN A 65 11.21 -19.19 -18.02
CA ASN A 65 12.50 -18.85 -18.64
C ASN A 65 12.59 -17.34 -18.95
N ASN A 66 11.52 -16.75 -19.49
CA ASN A 66 11.44 -15.30 -19.73
C ASN A 66 11.54 -14.49 -18.43
N ILE A 67 11.00 -14.97 -17.31
CA ILE A 67 11.15 -14.33 -15.99
C ILE A 67 12.63 -14.32 -15.57
N GLN A 68 13.32 -15.46 -15.65
CA GLN A 68 14.74 -15.57 -15.27
C GLN A 68 15.67 -14.77 -16.20
N ALA A 69 15.33 -14.70 -17.49
CA ALA A 69 16.03 -13.85 -18.44
C ALA A 69 15.80 -12.35 -18.14
N ALA A 70 14.57 -11.94 -17.80
CA ALA A 70 14.26 -10.56 -17.41
C ALA A 70 14.97 -10.15 -16.10
N GLN A 71 15.05 -11.05 -15.10
CA GLN A 71 15.89 -10.87 -13.89
C GLN A 71 17.34 -10.57 -14.28
N THR A 72 17.94 -11.48 -15.05
CA THR A 72 19.34 -11.40 -15.50
C THR A 72 19.62 -10.12 -16.29
N MET A 73 18.65 -9.66 -17.08
CA MET A 73 18.71 -8.40 -17.84
C MET A 73 18.73 -7.17 -16.92
N VAL A 74 17.83 -7.10 -15.93
CA VAL A 74 17.80 -6.00 -14.93
C VAL A 74 19.09 -5.97 -14.10
N GLU A 75 19.59 -7.14 -13.68
CA GLU A 75 20.86 -7.26 -12.96
C GLU A 75 22.06 -6.75 -13.79
N ARG A 76 22.12 -7.07 -15.09
CA ARG A 76 23.20 -6.59 -15.97
C ARG A 76 23.14 -5.08 -16.17
N VAL A 77 21.94 -4.50 -16.32
CA VAL A 77 21.76 -3.05 -16.46
C VAL A 77 22.12 -2.33 -15.16
N ALA A 78 21.68 -2.82 -13.99
CA ALA A 78 22.10 -2.26 -12.70
C ALA A 78 23.63 -2.30 -12.50
N ASN A 79 24.29 -3.39 -12.92
CA ASN A 79 25.75 -3.48 -12.89
C ASN A 79 26.44 -2.51 -13.86
N ALA A 80 25.87 -2.24 -15.04
CA ALA A 80 26.37 -1.25 -15.98
C ALA A 80 26.27 0.17 -15.39
N VAL A 81 25.05 0.59 -15.02
CA VAL A 81 24.75 1.87 -14.37
C VAL A 81 25.67 2.16 -13.19
N LYS A 82 25.93 1.15 -12.34
CA LYS A 82 26.78 1.29 -11.15
C LYS A 82 28.28 1.45 -11.43
N ASN A 83 28.75 1.10 -12.63
CA ASN A 83 30.17 1.07 -12.99
C ASN A 83 30.50 1.87 -14.27
N HIS A 84 29.54 2.66 -14.80
CA HIS A 84 29.71 3.36 -16.06
C HIS A 84 30.88 4.36 -16.04
N THR A 85 31.63 4.43 -17.14
CA THR A 85 32.71 5.40 -17.35
C THR A 85 32.67 6.08 -18.72
N GLU A 86 31.66 5.74 -19.54
CA GLU A 86 31.40 6.30 -20.87
C GLU A 86 29.99 6.94 -20.86
N THR A 87 29.74 7.90 -21.75
CA THR A 87 28.43 8.61 -21.80
C THR A 87 27.30 7.77 -22.38
N ALA A 88 27.63 6.65 -23.02
CA ALA A 88 26.69 5.65 -23.51
C ALA A 88 27.39 4.29 -23.59
N GLU A 89 26.67 3.20 -23.34
CA GLU A 89 27.21 1.83 -23.43
C GLU A 89 26.18 0.81 -23.94
N LYS A 90 26.60 -0.44 -24.14
CA LYS A 90 25.74 -1.52 -24.65
C LYS A 90 25.84 -2.78 -23.81
N VAL A 91 24.81 -3.02 -23.00
CA VAL A 91 24.67 -4.19 -22.13
C VAL A 91 24.28 -5.41 -22.97
N ASN A 92 25.19 -6.36 -23.14
CA ASN A 92 24.97 -7.57 -23.93
C ASN A 92 23.94 -8.51 -23.25
N ILE A 93 22.90 -8.90 -24.00
CA ILE A 93 21.84 -9.82 -23.58
C ILE A 93 21.56 -10.95 -24.59
N LYS A 94 22.41 -11.11 -25.61
CA LYS A 94 22.22 -12.04 -26.74
C LYS A 94 22.06 -13.51 -26.30
N ASP A 95 22.73 -13.90 -25.22
CA ASP A 95 22.67 -15.23 -24.61
C ASP A 95 21.33 -15.52 -23.89
N LEU A 96 20.56 -14.48 -23.56
CA LEU A 96 19.24 -14.62 -22.93
C LEU A 96 18.14 -15.01 -23.93
N ASN A 97 18.40 -14.92 -25.24
CA ASN A 97 17.48 -15.29 -26.33
C ASN A 97 16.08 -14.65 -26.23
N LEU A 98 15.98 -13.45 -25.67
CA LEU A 98 14.73 -12.71 -25.49
C LEU A 98 14.18 -12.18 -26.82
N ASP A 99 12.86 -12.20 -26.98
CA ASP A 99 12.17 -11.49 -28.07
C ASP A 99 12.32 -9.97 -27.92
N LYS A 100 12.47 -9.24 -29.03
CA LYS A 100 12.66 -7.78 -29.01
C LYS A 100 11.53 -7.03 -28.31
N ASN A 101 10.29 -7.51 -28.42
CA ASN A 101 9.11 -6.82 -27.89
C ASN A 101 9.02 -7.03 -26.38
N LEU A 102 9.41 -8.22 -25.89
CA LEU A 102 9.56 -8.47 -24.46
C LEU A 102 10.57 -7.48 -23.85
N VAL A 103 11.76 -7.33 -24.44
CA VAL A 103 12.75 -6.34 -23.98
C VAL A 103 12.18 -4.92 -24.04
N LEU A 104 11.66 -4.47 -25.19
CA LEU A 104 11.07 -3.12 -25.35
C LEU A 104 9.97 -2.84 -24.30
N SER A 105 9.07 -3.79 -24.03
CA SER A 105 7.98 -3.64 -23.07
C SER A 105 8.45 -3.44 -21.61
N THR A 106 9.67 -3.89 -21.30
CA THR A 106 10.31 -3.75 -19.98
C THR A 106 11.21 -2.52 -19.86
N LEU A 107 11.63 -1.88 -20.96
CA LEU A 107 12.43 -0.65 -20.91
C LEU A 107 11.68 0.49 -20.19
N ALA A 108 10.35 0.54 -20.36
CA ALA A 108 9.46 1.52 -19.74
C ALA A 108 9.72 1.73 -18.23
N ASP A 109 9.86 0.63 -17.50
CA ASP A 109 10.07 0.62 -16.06
C ASP A 109 11.56 0.54 -15.67
N LEU A 110 12.48 0.30 -16.61
CA LEU A 110 13.83 -0.20 -16.30
C LEU A 110 14.65 0.81 -15.48
N ASN A 111 14.53 2.11 -15.76
CA ASN A 111 15.09 3.18 -14.92
C ASN A 111 14.54 3.11 -13.49
N ALA A 112 13.24 2.85 -13.32
CA ALA A 112 12.62 2.69 -12.01
C ALA A 112 12.96 1.35 -11.33
N ARG A 113 13.50 0.34 -12.04
CA ARG A 113 13.86 -0.97 -11.46
C ARG A 113 15.31 -1.04 -10.93
N VAL A 114 16.25 -0.25 -11.47
CA VAL A 114 17.68 -0.35 -11.14
C VAL A 114 18.17 0.72 -10.15
N GLU A 115 19.13 0.35 -9.29
CA GLU A 115 19.85 1.29 -8.41
C GLU A 115 20.68 2.27 -9.26
N GLY A 116 20.47 3.58 -9.08
CA GLY A 116 21.10 4.61 -9.91
C GLY A 116 20.41 4.86 -11.26
N GLY A 117 19.23 4.28 -11.50
CA GLY A 117 18.50 4.39 -12.77
C GLY A 117 18.06 5.80 -13.16
N GLU A 118 18.07 6.75 -12.21
CA GLU A 118 17.95 8.19 -12.49
C GLU A 118 19.09 8.74 -13.37
N ALA A 119 20.21 8.00 -13.51
CA ALA A 119 21.31 8.39 -14.39
C ALA A 119 21.05 8.13 -15.88
N ILE A 120 20.02 7.35 -16.25
CA ILE A 120 19.77 6.91 -17.62
C ILE A 120 18.88 7.92 -18.36
N SER A 121 19.42 8.60 -19.37
CA SER A 121 18.68 9.53 -20.24
C SER A 121 17.98 8.84 -21.42
N LYS A 122 18.45 7.64 -21.81
CA LYS A 122 17.92 6.89 -22.96
C LYS A 122 18.07 5.38 -22.76
N LEU A 123 17.07 4.64 -23.25
CA LEU A 123 17.09 3.19 -23.38
C LEU A 123 16.80 2.77 -24.82
N SER A 124 17.62 1.87 -25.37
CA SER A 124 17.42 1.30 -26.71
C SER A 124 17.47 -0.23 -26.68
N CYS A 125 16.63 -0.90 -27.46
CA CYS A 125 16.72 -2.32 -27.74
C CYS A 125 17.47 -2.55 -29.06
N TYR A 126 18.63 -3.24 -29.01
CA TYR A 126 19.30 -3.75 -30.20
C TYR A 126 18.83 -5.18 -30.47
N TYR A 127 18.34 -5.47 -31.67
CA TYR A 127 17.86 -6.80 -32.06
C TYR A 127 18.32 -7.20 -33.47
N SER A 128 18.40 -8.50 -33.76
CA SER A 128 18.73 -8.96 -35.13
C SER A 128 17.48 -9.03 -36.00
N ARG A 129 17.52 -8.41 -37.19
CA ARG A 129 16.43 -8.49 -38.18
C ARG A 129 16.11 -9.92 -38.64
N ASP A 130 17.10 -10.81 -38.63
CA ASP A 130 16.97 -12.15 -39.21
C ASP A 130 16.30 -13.13 -38.25
N THR A 131 16.28 -12.83 -36.95
CA THR A 131 15.71 -13.71 -35.90
C THR A 131 14.63 -13.06 -35.04
N GLY A 132 14.56 -11.72 -34.99
CA GLY A 132 13.68 -10.98 -34.07
C GLY A 132 14.19 -10.92 -32.62
N LEU A 133 15.29 -11.62 -32.30
CA LEU A 133 15.82 -11.71 -30.94
C LEU A 133 16.68 -10.49 -30.58
N ALA A 134 16.58 -10.07 -29.32
CA ALA A 134 17.38 -9.03 -28.72
C ALA A 134 18.86 -9.48 -28.55
N VAL A 135 19.76 -8.50 -28.63
CA VAL A 135 21.21 -8.67 -28.67
C VAL A 135 21.88 -7.84 -27.58
N ALA A 136 21.44 -6.58 -27.41
CA ALA A 136 21.94 -5.68 -26.37
C ALA A 136 20.87 -4.66 -25.97
N ILE A 137 21.02 -4.09 -24.77
CA ILE A 137 20.35 -2.85 -24.37
C ILE A 137 21.36 -1.71 -24.50
N GLY A 138 21.00 -0.66 -25.24
CA GLY A 138 21.72 0.60 -25.23
C GLY A 138 21.30 1.43 -24.03
N LEU A 139 22.29 1.96 -23.32
CA LEU A 139 22.12 2.95 -22.27
C LEU A 139 22.80 4.24 -22.74
N GLU A 140 22.11 5.38 -22.67
CA GLU A 140 22.76 6.70 -22.65
C GLU A 140 22.56 7.33 -21.27
N TYR A 141 23.56 8.08 -20.82
CA TYR A 141 23.59 8.63 -19.47
C TYR A 141 23.45 10.16 -19.46
N CYS A 142 22.72 10.67 -18.47
CA CYS A 142 22.72 12.08 -18.09
C CYS A 142 24.15 12.53 -17.69
N THR A 143 24.44 13.84 -17.75
CA THR A 143 25.75 14.30 -17.27
C THR A 143 25.88 14.08 -15.76
N ALA A 144 27.08 13.82 -15.25
CA ALA A 144 27.29 13.64 -13.81
C ALA A 144 26.85 14.84 -12.96
N GLN A 145 26.73 16.04 -13.56
CA GLN A 145 26.15 17.22 -12.93
C GLN A 145 24.62 17.15 -12.86
N ASP A 146 23.94 16.74 -13.94
CA ASP A 146 22.49 16.50 -13.93
C ASP A 146 22.12 15.39 -12.94
N VAL A 147 22.87 14.27 -12.93
CA VAL A 147 22.62 13.15 -12.01
C VAL A 147 22.74 13.59 -10.54
N ALA A 148 23.80 14.31 -10.19
CA ALA A 148 23.96 14.83 -8.83
C ALA A 148 22.84 15.83 -8.45
N ALA A 149 22.36 16.65 -9.39
CA ALA A 149 21.25 17.56 -9.16
C ALA A 149 19.90 16.84 -8.99
N MET A 150 19.65 15.79 -9.78
CA MET A 150 18.45 14.95 -9.68
C MET A 150 18.43 14.18 -8.37
N GLN A 151 19.55 13.58 -7.98
CA GLN A 151 19.71 12.89 -6.70
C GLN A 151 19.41 13.83 -5.52
N VAL A 152 19.94 15.05 -5.52
CA VAL A 152 19.64 16.04 -4.45
C VAL A 152 18.14 16.33 -4.34
N LYS A 153 17.43 16.57 -5.46
CA LYS A 153 15.97 16.83 -5.43
C LYS A 153 15.15 15.59 -5.04
N LEU A 154 15.52 14.43 -5.55
CA LEU A 154 14.82 13.17 -5.30
C LEU A 154 15.02 12.68 -3.85
N ASP A 155 16.22 12.84 -3.30
CA ASP A 155 16.50 12.52 -1.90
C ASP A 155 15.83 13.54 -0.97
N GLN A 156 15.72 14.83 -1.34
CA GLN A 156 14.91 15.82 -0.62
C GLN A 156 13.43 15.42 -0.53
N LEU A 157 12.83 15.04 -1.66
CA LEU A 157 11.43 14.56 -1.72
C LEU A 157 11.21 13.32 -0.85
N VAL A 158 12.14 12.36 -0.89
CA VAL A 158 12.07 11.12 -0.11
C VAL A 158 12.30 11.36 1.39
N ASP A 159 13.25 12.21 1.77
CA ASP A 159 13.46 12.60 3.17
C ASP A 159 12.26 13.38 3.73
N GLN A 160 11.63 14.26 2.93
CA GLN A 160 10.43 14.99 3.31
C GLN A 160 9.23 14.07 3.50
N ALA A 161 8.97 13.16 2.55
CA ALA A 161 7.92 12.15 2.69
C ALA A 161 8.11 11.29 3.94
N ASN A 162 9.33 10.82 4.24
CA ASN A 162 9.64 10.07 5.45
C ASN A 162 9.63 10.90 6.75
N THR A 163 9.67 12.24 6.66
CA THR A 163 9.63 13.15 7.82
C THR A 163 8.21 13.59 8.15
N LEU A 164 7.35 13.75 7.14
CA LEU A 164 6.02 14.34 7.26
C LEU A 164 4.88 13.29 7.27
N CYS A 165 5.09 12.12 6.66
CA CYS A 165 4.07 11.07 6.51
C CYS A 165 4.34 9.89 7.46
N GLN A 166 3.30 9.35 8.10
CA GLN A 166 3.42 8.22 9.03
C GLN A 166 3.16 6.87 8.34
N THR A 167 2.27 6.86 7.35
CA THR A 167 1.79 5.68 6.62
C THR A 167 2.22 5.70 5.15
N ASP A 168 2.13 4.56 4.47
CA ASP A 168 2.45 4.50 3.04
C ASP A 168 1.37 5.14 2.17
N LEU A 169 0.09 5.14 2.59
CA LEU A 169 -0.99 5.94 2.00
C LEU A 169 -0.62 7.43 1.96
N GLU A 170 -0.19 7.99 3.09
CA GLU A 170 0.22 9.39 3.21
C GLU A 170 1.42 9.72 2.31
N LYS A 171 2.40 8.82 2.19
CA LYS A 171 3.54 9.00 1.28
C LYS A 171 3.11 8.98 -0.19
N VAL A 172 2.22 8.05 -0.57
CA VAL A 172 1.64 7.95 -1.92
C VAL A 172 0.89 9.24 -2.28
N PHE A 173 0.15 9.79 -1.32
CA PHE A 173 -0.54 11.07 -1.43
C PHE A 173 0.45 12.24 -1.56
N TYR A 174 1.40 12.38 -0.63
CA TYR A 174 2.38 13.48 -0.61
C TYR A 174 3.26 13.53 -1.87
N VAL A 175 3.64 12.37 -2.42
CA VAL A 175 4.42 12.33 -3.66
C VAL A 175 3.58 12.74 -4.87
N HIS A 176 2.28 12.45 -4.90
CA HIS A 176 1.37 12.92 -5.97
C HIS A 176 1.22 14.44 -5.88
N GLU A 177 0.89 14.95 -4.70
CA GLU A 177 0.82 16.37 -4.38
C GLU A 177 2.09 17.14 -4.76
N TRP A 178 3.27 16.57 -4.49
CA TRP A 178 4.53 17.19 -4.86
C TRP A 178 4.71 17.23 -6.38
N LEU A 179 4.43 16.14 -7.10
CA LEU A 179 4.57 16.10 -8.55
C LEU A 179 3.64 17.12 -9.24
N VAL A 180 2.37 17.19 -8.83
CA VAL A 180 1.37 18.11 -9.40
C VAL A 180 1.69 19.59 -9.11
N GLN A 181 2.50 19.89 -8.08
CA GLN A 181 2.89 21.27 -7.72
C GLN A 181 4.31 21.69 -8.17
N ASN A 182 5.14 20.77 -8.65
CA ASN A 182 6.56 21.03 -8.97
C ASN A 182 6.94 20.66 -10.42
N ILE A 183 5.98 20.21 -11.22
CA ILE A 183 6.11 19.89 -12.64
C ILE A 183 4.93 20.54 -13.36
N ALA A 184 5.19 21.27 -14.46
CA ALA A 184 4.15 21.66 -15.41
C ALA A 184 4.15 20.75 -16.64
N TYR A 185 2.96 20.47 -17.16
CA TYR A 185 2.82 19.66 -18.37
C TYR A 185 3.34 20.40 -19.61
N ASP A 186 4.34 19.84 -20.29
CA ASP A 186 4.96 20.50 -21.45
C ASP A 186 4.06 20.44 -22.69
N ARG A 187 3.19 21.44 -22.81
CA ARG A 187 2.33 21.66 -23.99
C ARG A 187 3.05 22.27 -25.19
N GLU A 188 4.24 22.85 -24.99
CA GLU A 188 4.94 23.60 -26.03
C GLU A 188 5.80 22.68 -26.92
N HIS A 189 6.30 21.56 -26.38
CA HIS A 189 7.20 20.65 -27.10
C HIS A 189 6.55 19.32 -27.56
N LEU A 190 5.22 19.19 -27.43
CA LEU A 190 4.43 18.02 -27.91
C LEU A 190 4.66 17.67 -29.40
N SER A 191 5.15 18.60 -30.21
CA SER A 191 5.52 18.38 -31.63
C SER A 191 7.03 18.28 -31.89
N ASP A 192 7.86 18.62 -30.91
CA ASP A 192 9.26 19.05 -31.13
C ASP A 192 10.28 17.99 -30.70
N ASN A 193 9.82 16.85 -30.18
CA ASN A 193 10.60 15.62 -29.99
C ASN A 193 11.80 15.82 -29.03
N VAL A 194 11.61 16.62 -27.98
CA VAL A 194 12.63 17.06 -27.02
C VAL A 194 12.74 16.05 -25.87
N GLN A 195 13.57 15.01 -26.05
CA GLN A 195 13.77 13.80 -25.22
C GLN A 195 13.76 13.96 -23.67
N ASP A 196 13.91 15.17 -23.12
CA ASP A 196 13.92 15.45 -21.69
C ASP A 196 12.54 15.49 -21.02
N ASP A 197 11.47 15.83 -21.75
CA ASP A 197 10.09 15.84 -21.21
C ASP A 197 9.56 14.44 -20.85
N HIS A 198 10.04 13.40 -21.54
CA HIS A 198 9.75 11.99 -21.32
C HIS A 198 10.56 11.34 -20.18
N ASN A 199 11.38 12.09 -19.44
CA ASN A 199 12.31 11.52 -18.45
C ASN A 199 12.47 12.35 -17.16
N LEU A 200 13.19 11.79 -16.17
CA LEU A 200 13.35 12.38 -14.84
C LEU A 200 14.14 13.70 -14.85
N ARG A 201 14.93 13.99 -15.89
CA ARG A 201 15.66 15.25 -16.06
C ARG A 201 14.70 16.41 -16.31
N GLY A 202 13.70 16.24 -17.19
CA GLY A 202 12.65 17.24 -17.39
C GLY A 202 11.84 17.46 -16.11
N ALA A 203 11.28 16.38 -15.56
CA ALA A 203 10.48 16.41 -14.34
C ALA A 203 11.23 17.04 -13.15
N LEU A 204 12.40 16.51 -12.78
CA LEU A 204 13.11 16.97 -11.59
C LEU A 204 13.92 18.25 -11.83
N LEU A 205 14.67 18.40 -12.93
CA LEU A 205 15.57 19.57 -13.09
C LEU A 205 14.89 20.77 -13.74
N GLU A 206 14.20 20.54 -14.86
CA GLU A 206 13.59 21.59 -15.67
C GLU A 206 12.24 22.07 -15.11
N GLY A 207 11.54 21.21 -14.35
CA GLY A 207 10.19 21.46 -13.82
C GLY A 207 9.11 21.29 -14.89
N THR A 208 9.40 20.51 -15.96
CA THR A 208 8.51 20.34 -17.12
C THR A 208 8.60 18.92 -17.67
N ALA A 209 7.46 18.25 -17.87
CA ALA A 209 7.42 16.90 -18.42
C ALA A 209 6.13 16.62 -19.20
N VAL A 210 6.10 15.51 -19.92
CA VAL A 210 4.85 14.87 -20.40
C VAL A 210 4.54 13.64 -19.53
N CYS A 211 3.40 12.99 -19.75
CA CYS A 211 2.87 11.90 -18.92
C CYS A 211 3.89 10.82 -18.51
N ASP A 212 4.71 10.38 -19.47
CA ASP A 212 5.78 9.41 -19.29
C ASP A 212 6.87 9.88 -18.30
N GLY A 213 7.18 11.18 -18.27
CA GLY A 213 8.10 11.79 -17.31
C GLY A 213 7.53 11.91 -15.89
N TYR A 214 6.25 12.27 -15.75
CA TYR A 214 5.53 12.23 -14.45
C TYR A 214 5.55 10.80 -13.90
N ALA A 215 5.05 9.85 -14.69
CA ALA A 215 4.81 8.48 -14.24
C ALA A 215 6.10 7.70 -13.91
N LYS A 216 7.22 7.98 -14.61
CA LYS A 216 8.55 7.48 -14.24
C LYS A 216 9.07 8.08 -12.93
N THR A 217 8.87 9.39 -12.73
CA THR A 217 9.34 10.11 -11.53
C THR A 217 8.57 9.64 -10.29
N TYR A 218 7.26 9.45 -10.41
CA TYR A 218 6.41 8.89 -9.37
C TYR A 218 6.87 7.48 -8.97
N ALA A 219 7.03 6.57 -9.94
CA ALA A 219 7.44 5.18 -9.70
C ALA A 219 8.81 5.05 -9.02
N LEU A 220 9.82 5.84 -9.43
CA LEU A 220 11.13 5.80 -8.77
C LEU A 220 11.08 6.37 -7.34
N THR A 221 10.28 7.41 -7.11
CA THR A 221 10.11 8.02 -5.78
C THR A 221 9.45 7.03 -4.81
N LEU A 222 8.35 6.38 -5.23
CA LEU A 222 7.71 5.33 -4.43
C LEU A 222 8.67 4.17 -4.12
N ARG A 223 9.49 3.74 -5.09
CA ARG A 223 10.50 2.70 -4.85
C ARG A 223 11.54 3.10 -3.81
N LYS A 224 12.01 4.36 -3.82
CA LYS A 224 12.92 4.88 -2.78
C LYS A 224 12.26 4.93 -1.39
N LEU A 225 10.94 5.08 -1.34
CA LEU A 225 10.12 5.02 -0.12
C LEU A 225 9.77 3.59 0.33
N GLY A 226 10.11 2.57 -0.48
CA GLY A 226 9.83 1.15 -0.21
C GLY A 226 8.48 0.65 -0.72
N ILE A 227 7.73 1.48 -1.45
CA ILE A 227 6.35 1.22 -1.89
C ILE A 227 6.35 0.66 -3.32
N THR A 228 5.51 -0.35 -3.60
CA THR A 228 5.39 -0.94 -4.95
C THR A 228 4.62 0.01 -5.88
N GLY A 229 5.32 0.63 -6.82
CA GLY A 229 4.72 1.36 -7.96
C GLY A 229 5.12 0.75 -9.31
N VAL A 230 4.24 0.81 -10.31
CA VAL A 230 4.48 0.34 -11.69
C VAL A 230 3.99 1.32 -12.75
N LEU A 231 4.51 1.25 -13.99
CA LEU A 231 4.13 2.12 -15.10
C LEU A 231 3.05 1.49 -16.01
N VAL A 232 1.89 2.14 -16.08
CA VAL A 232 0.79 1.79 -16.99
C VAL A 232 0.83 2.68 -18.23
N THR A 233 0.39 2.15 -19.38
CA THR A 233 0.42 2.83 -20.68
C THR A 233 -0.81 2.44 -21.50
N SER A 234 -1.51 3.41 -22.09
CA SER A 234 -2.62 3.16 -23.02
C SER A 234 -2.28 3.65 -24.42
N LYS A 235 -2.67 2.87 -25.44
CA LYS A 235 -2.56 3.24 -26.84
C LYS A 235 -3.63 4.23 -27.27
N ASP A 236 -4.86 3.96 -26.89
CA ASP A 236 -6.04 4.58 -27.52
C ASP A 236 -6.16 6.07 -27.16
N ILE A 237 -5.58 6.46 -26.02
CA ILE A 237 -5.37 7.85 -25.56
C ILE A 237 -3.89 8.29 -25.58
N GLY A 238 -2.96 7.45 -26.07
CA GLY A 238 -1.53 7.78 -26.19
C GLY A 238 -0.80 8.12 -24.88
N HIS A 239 -1.22 7.53 -23.76
CA HIS A 239 -0.96 8.07 -22.41
C HIS A 239 -0.19 7.11 -21.49
N ALA A 240 0.39 7.63 -20.40
CA ALA A 240 1.12 6.88 -19.37
C ALA A 240 0.81 7.39 -17.96
N TRP A 241 0.61 6.46 -17.01
CA TRP A 241 0.29 6.75 -15.60
C TRP A 241 0.81 5.61 -14.70
N ASN A 242 0.36 5.54 -13.45
CA ASN A 242 0.84 4.55 -12.48
C ASN A 242 -0.25 3.67 -11.88
N MET A 243 0.20 2.54 -11.34
CA MET A 243 -0.52 1.84 -10.27
C MET A 243 0.37 1.69 -9.05
N VAL A 244 -0.26 1.63 -7.88
CA VAL A 244 0.39 1.49 -6.58
C VAL A 244 -0.25 0.36 -5.78
N GLU A 245 0.57 -0.34 -4.98
CA GLU A 245 0.13 -1.36 -4.03
C GLU A 245 0.08 -0.75 -2.62
N LEU A 246 -1.10 -0.77 -1.98
CA LEU A 246 -1.32 -0.37 -0.58
C LEU A 246 -2.08 -1.47 0.14
N ASP A 247 -1.56 -1.92 1.29
CA ASP A 247 -2.11 -3.02 2.12
C ASP A 247 -2.41 -4.34 1.36
N GLY A 248 -1.75 -4.56 0.22
CA GLY A 248 -1.94 -5.73 -0.65
C GLY A 248 -3.04 -5.58 -1.70
N ASN A 249 -3.75 -4.44 -1.71
CA ASN A 249 -4.64 -4.01 -2.76
C ASN A 249 -3.90 -3.13 -3.78
N TRP A 250 -4.41 -3.08 -5.01
CA TRP A 250 -3.87 -2.23 -6.06
C TRP A 250 -4.83 -1.07 -6.36
N TYR A 251 -4.28 0.10 -6.70
CA TYR A 251 -5.04 1.28 -7.06
C TYR A 251 -4.38 2.00 -8.25
N GLN A 252 -5.18 2.67 -9.07
CA GLN A 252 -4.71 3.53 -10.16
C GLN A 252 -4.28 4.89 -9.59
N VAL A 253 -3.22 5.49 -10.13
CA VAL A 253 -2.79 6.87 -9.82
C VAL A 253 -2.32 7.56 -11.10
N ASP A 254 -2.87 8.73 -11.40
CA ASP A 254 -2.43 9.55 -12.53
C ASP A 254 -2.21 11.02 -12.14
N CYS A 255 -0.96 11.34 -11.81
CA CYS A 255 -0.54 12.72 -11.51
C CYS A 255 -0.71 13.66 -12.72
N THR A 256 -0.72 13.14 -13.94
CA THR A 256 -0.79 13.95 -15.18
C THR A 256 -2.20 14.44 -15.48
N TRP A 257 -3.21 13.65 -15.12
CA TRP A 257 -4.62 13.99 -15.31
C TRP A 257 -5.24 14.66 -14.09
N ASP A 258 -4.55 14.57 -12.95
CA ASP A 258 -4.85 15.34 -11.75
C ASP A 258 -4.21 16.75 -11.76
N ASP A 259 -3.19 16.96 -12.60
CA ASP A 259 -2.59 18.26 -12.96
C ASP A 259 -3.52 19.07 -13.92
N PRO A 260 -3.91 20.33 -13.64
CA PRO A 260 -4.99 21.02 -14.35
C PRO A 260 -4.61 21.63 -15.71
N VAL A 261 -4.20 20.78 -16.66
CA VAL A 261 -3.61 21.20 -17.96
C VAL A 261 -4.48 22.11 -18.85
N ASP A 262 -5.78 22.29 -18.60
CA ASP A 262 -6.74 22.94 -19.54
C ASP A 262 -6.69 24.48 -19.59
N GLY A 263 -5.81 25.11 -18.81
CA GLY A 263 -5.75 26.57 -18.64
C GLY A 263 -6.48 27.07 -17.39
N SER A 264 -7.05 26.17 -16.58
CA SER A 264 -7.35 26.43 -15.17
C SER A 264 -6.13 26.29 -14.24
N ASP A 265 -4.96 26.01 -14.83
CA ASP A 265 -3.65 25.78 -14.22
C ASP A 265 -3.14 26.94 -13.34
N GLN A 266 -3.40 26.86 -12.03
CA GLN A 266 -3.01 27.85 -11.02
C GLN A 266 -2.03 27.25 -10.02
N LEU A 267 -1.09 28.06 -9.51
CA LEU A 267 -0.18 27.69 -8.42
C LEU A 267 -0.93 27.05 -7.24
N GLY A 268 -0.62 25.81 -6.87
CA GLY A 268 -1.28 25.13 -5.75
C GLY A 268 -2.73 24.69 -6.02
N TYR A 269 -3.13 24.58 -7.29
CA TYR A 269 -4.35 23.88 -7.71
C TYR A 269 -3.98 22.43 -8.05
N CYS A 270 -4.23 21.53 -7.11
CA CYS A 270 -4.20 20.09 -7.34
C CYS A 270 -5.63 19.56 -7.52
N THR A 271 -5.84 18.51 -8.31
CA THR A 271 -7.05 17.68 -8.23
C THR A 271 -6.67 16.25 -7.85
N HIS A 272 -7.64 15.45 -7.42
CA HIS A 272 -7.37 14.14 -6.84
C HIS A 272 -8.27 13.03 -7.42
N LYS A 273 -8.82 13.31 -8.60
CA LYS A 273 -9.87 12.50 -9.22
C LYS A 273 -9.32 11.13 -9.61
N HIS A 274 -8.10 11.11 -10.14
CA HIS A 274 -7.39 9.94 -10.65
C HIS A 274 -6.38 9.37 -9.64
N LEU A 275 -6.19 10.02 -8.47
CA LEU A 275 -5.46 9.50 -7.32
C LEU A 275 -6.25 8.40 -6.59
N LEU A 276 -5.71 7.18 -6.57
CA LEU A 276 -6.23 6.03 -5.81
C LEU A 276 -7.65 5.56 -6.21
N CYS A 277 -7.99 5.57 -7.50
CA CYS A 277 -9.25 5.01 -7.99
C CYS A 277 -9.11 3.53 -8.46
N THR A 278 -10.24 2.85 -8.64
CA THR A 278 -10.29 1.57 -9.37
C THR A 278 -10.06 1.79 -10.86
N THR A 279 -9.85 0.69 -11.59
CA THR A 279 -9.84 0.70 -13.06
C THR A 279 -11.22 1.01 -13.66
N GLU A 280 -12.31 0.79 -12.92
CA GLU A 280 -13.65 1.17 -13.40
C GLU A 280 -13.80 2.69 -13.37
N GLU A 281 -13.49 3.35 -12.24
CA GLU A 281 -13.56 4.82 -12.13
C GLU A 281 -12.40 5.57 -12.83
N MET A 282 -11.29 4.89 -13.14
CA MET A 282 -10.33 5.45 -14.11
C MET A 282 -10.94 5.48 -15.52
N ASN A 283 -11.61 4.40 -15.94
CA ASN A 283 -12.21 4.29 -17.28
C ASN A 283 -13.46 5.14 -17.49
N THR A 284 -14.32 5.35 -16.47
CA THR A 284 -15.47 6.28 -16.55
C THR A 284 -15.04 7.69 -16.92
N ASN A 285 -13.81 8.06 -16.56
CA ASN A 285 -13.27 9.40 -16.69
C ASN A 285 -12.39 9.59 -17.94
N HIS A 286 -12.04 8.53 -18.66
CA HIS A 286 -11.23 8.61 -19.88
C HIS A 286 -12.01 9.03 -21.15
N ASN A 287 -13.33 8.77 -21.26
CA ASN A 287 -14.11 9.05 -22.50
C ASN A 287 -15.51 9.65 -22.21
N ASP A 288 -15.74 10.95 -22.53
CA ASP A 288 -17.09 11.51 -22.77
C ASP A 288 -17.09 12.70 -23.75
N ASP A 289 -16.75 12.45 -25.02
CA ASP A 289 -16.98 13.38 -26.14
C ASP A 289 -18.01 12.86 -27.18
N GLY A 290 -18.34 11.56 -27.13
CA GLY A 290 -19.59 11.01 -27.66
C GLY A 290 -19.57 10.45 -29.08
N ASP A 291 -18.40 10.29 -29.73
CA ASP A 291 -18.29 9.60 -31.03
C ASP A 291 -17.17 8.54 -31.09
N ASP A 292 -16.13 8.62 -30.23
CA ASP A 292 -15.03 7.65 -30.22
C ASP A 292 -15.20 6.49 -29.21
N SER A 293 -14.61 5.35 -29.53
CA SER A 293 -14.90 4.06 -28.89
C SER A 293 -14.42 3.98 -27.44
N VAL A 294 -15.33 3.54 -26.55
CA VAL A 294 -15.16 3.12 -25.15
C VAL A 294 -13.70 2.77 -24.77
N ALA A 295 -13.19 3.41 -23.70
CA ALA A 295 -11.95 3.02 -23.04
C ALA A 295 -12.01 1.55 -22.58
N PHE A 296 -11.46 0.67 -23.41
CA PHE A 296 -11.37 -0.79 -23.29
C PHE A 296 -12.69 -1.59 -23.24
N ASP A 297 -13.03 -2.22 -24.36
CA ASP A 297 -13.90 -3.41 -24.37
C ASP A 297 -13.18 -4.62 -23.73
N LEU A 298 -13.91 -5.41 -22.94
CA LEU A 298 -13.35 -6.21 -21.84
C LEU A 298 -13.01 -7.67 -22.21
N GLU A 299 -12.81 -7.98 -23.50
CA GLU A 299 -12.55 -9.35 -23.99
C GLU A 299 -11.16 -9.57 -24.62
N ASN A 300 -10.19 -9.97 -23.79
CA ASN A 300 -8.82 -10.41 -24.14
C ASN A 300 -7.88 -9.30 -24.64
N LEU A 301 -6.71 -9.16 -23.99
CA LEU A 301 -5.37 -9.03 -24.58
C LEU A 301 -4.32 -8.85 -23.46
N GLY A 302 -3.45 -9.84 -23.27
CA GLY A 302 -2.17 -9.79 -22.53
C GLY A 302 -2.09 -8.98 -21.21
N THR A 303 -1.88 -7.67 -21.33
CA THR A 303 -1.58 -6.71 -20.25
C THR A 303 -2.76 -6.40 -19.32
N GLN A 304 -4.00 -6.69 -19.74
CA GLN A 304 -5.24 -6.52 -18.94
C GLN A 304 -5.15 -7.03 -17.48
N ASN A 305 -4.28 -8.00 -17.21
CA ASN A 305 -4.22 -8.69 -15.92
C ASN A 305 -3.62 -7.87 -14.78
N ILE A 306 -2.80 -6.83 -15.03
CA ILE A 306 -2.29 -5.97 -13.94
C ILE A 306 -3.21 -4.76 -13.70
N VAL A 307 -3.72 -4.12 -14.75
CA VAL A 307 -4.68 -3.01 -14.60
C VAL A 307 -5.94 -3.46 -13.86
N ASN A 308 -6.51 -4.60 -14.22
CA ASN A 308 -7.69 -5.16 -13.56
C ASN A 308 -7.40 -5.79 -12.17
N LEU A 309 -6.28 -5.45 -11.52
CA LEU A 309 -6.09 -5.65 -10.07
C LEU A 309 -6.65 -4.50 -9.26
N ALA A 310 -6.72 -3.28 -9.82
CA ALA A 310 -7.32 -2.13 -9.15
C ALA A 310 -8.85 -2.23 -9.20
N THR A 311 -9.39 -2.98 -8.24
CA THR A 311 -10.81 -3.25 -8.06
C THR A 311 -11.27 -3.06 -6.61
N ASP A 312 -10.44 -2.42 -5.78
CA ASP A 312 -10.79 -2.04 -4.41
C ASP A 312 -11.19 -0.55 -4.39
N ASP A 313 -12.36 -0.26 -3.83
CA ASP A 313 -13.03 1.04 -3.88
C ASP A 313 -12.78 1.92 -2.64
N THR A 314 -11.90 1.49 -1.72
CA THR A 314 -11.65 2.14 -0.41
C THR A 314 -11.41 3.65 -0.51
N TYR A 315 -10.73 4.12 -1.56
CA TYR A 315 -10.34 5.52 -1.73
C TYR A 315 -11.15 6.30 -2.77
N GLU A 316 -12.23 5.73 -3.32
CA GLU A 316 -13.03 6.40 -4.37
C GLU A 316 -14.00 7.46 -3.84
N ASN A 317 -14.46 7.33 -2.59
CA ASN A 317 -15.47 8.18 -1.99
C ASN A 317 -14.91 9.07 -0.85
N THR A 318 -13.61 9.41 -0.94
CA THR A 318 -12.86 10.14 0.09
C THR A 318 -13.00 11.66 -0.05
N TRP A 319 -12.83 12.36 1.06
CA TRP A 319 -13.10 13.81 1.17
C TRP A 319 -12.24 14.69 0.24
N TRP A 320 -11.08 14.18 -0.21
CA TRP A 320 -10.16 14.87 -1.10
C TRP A 320 -10.59 14.87 -2.57
N LYS A 321 -11.47 13.95 -3.00
CA LYS A 321 -11.92 13.83 -4.40
C LYS A 321 -12.54 15.12 -4.95
N ASP A 322 -13.34 15.81 -4.15
CA ASP A 322 -13.97 17.09 -4.51
C ASP A 322 -13.06 18.32 -4.32
N LYS A 323 -11.76 18.14 -4.00
CA LYS A 323 -10.84 19.25 -3.71
C LYS A 323 -10.02 19.64 -4.94
N LYS A 324 -9.86 20.96 -5.08
CA LYS A 324 -9.29 21.68 -6.24
C LYS A 324 -8.26 22.70 -5.75
N SER A 325 -7.35 22.21 -4.93
CA SER A 325 -6.35 22.92 -4.14
C SER A 325 -5.44 21.86 -3.51
N ALA A 326 -4.16 22.20 -3.33
CA ALA A 326 -3.20 21.34 -2.66
C ALA A 326 -3.62 20.96 -1.23
N ILE A 327 -3.24 19.75 -0.82
CA ILE A 327 -3.53 19.13 0.48
C ILE A 327 -2.21 18.57 1.03
N PHE A 328 -1.66 19.22 2.07
CA PHE A 328 -0.26 19.02 2.48
C PHE A 328 -0.13 18.73 3.98
N PRO A 329 0.84 17.88 4.39
CA PRO A 329 1.06 17.54 5.79
C PRO A 329 1.89 18.63 6.51
N CYS A 330 1.51 18.96 7.74
CA CYS A 330 2.27 19.83 8.63
C CYS A 330 2.14 19.36 10.09
N GLY A 331 3.25 18.92 10.69
CA GLY A 331 3.31 18.53 12.11
C GLY A 331 2.57 17.23 12.50
N GLY A 332 1.94 16.56 11.55
CA GLY A 332 1.12 15.35 11.75
C GLY A 332 -0.29 15.49 11.19
N ASP A 333 -0.78 16.72 11.05
CA ASP A 333 -2.09 17.05 10.49
C ASP A 333 -2.00 17.39 8.99
N TRP A 334 -3.11 17.22 8.26
CA TRP A 334 -3.25 17.50 6.82
C TRP A 334 -4.07 18.77 6.57
N TYR A 335 -3.43 19.77 5.96
CA TYR A 335 -4.00 21.10 5.73
C TYR A 335 -4.38 21.32 4.27
N TYR A 336 -5.43 22.11 4.02
CA TYR A 336 -5.88 22.46 2.67
C TYR A 336 -6.60 23.81 2.62
N ALA A 337 -6.68 24.42 1.43
CA ALA A 337 -7.36 25.69 1.20
C ALA A 337 -8.74 25.49 0.52
N SER A 338 -9.76 26.23 0.95
CA SER A 338 -11.05 26.33 0.25
C SER A 338 -11.82 27.60 0.68
N GLY A 339 -12.54 28.24 -0.24
CA GLY A 339 -13.46 29.35 0.08
C GLY A 339 -12.85 30.54 0.85
N GLU A 340 -11.65 30.99 0.44
CA GLU A 340 -10.83 32.01 1.14
C GLU A 340 -10.37 31.62 2.57
N ARG A 341 -10.49 30.35 2.94
CA ARG A 341 -10.12 29.82 4.26
C ARG A 341 -9.11 28.67 4.16
N LEU A 342 -8.51 28.41 5.30
CA LEU A 342 -7.58 27.31 5.53
C LEU A 342 -8.22 26.35 6.53
N PHE A 343 -8.14 25.07 6.21
CA PHE A 343 -8.71 23.97 6.97
C PHE A 343 -7.61 22.95 7.26
N TRP A 344 -7.84 22.10 8.26
CA TRP A 344 -6.94 21.02 8.65
C TRP A 344 -7.76 19.80 9.08
N ARG A 345 -7.13 18.62 9.03
CA ARG A 345 -7.65 17.31 9.44
C ARG A 345 -6.53 16.53 10.11
N ASP A 346 -6.87 15.70 11.09
CA ASP A 346 -5.92 14.90 11.86
C ASP A 346 -5.36 13.70 11.08
N ASP A 347 -6.07 13.21 10.06
CA ASP A 347 -5.54 12.29 9.06
C ASP A 347 -6.24 12.45 7.69
N LEU A 348 -5.84 11.59 6.73
CA LEU A 348 -6.54 11.43 5.46
C LEU A 348 -7.82 10.58 5.60
N GLY A 349 -7.90 9.67 6.57
CA GLY A 349 -8.87 8.58 6.63
C GLY A 349 -10.23 8.88 7.27
N ASP A 350 -10.36 9.85 8.18
CA ASP A 350 -11.63 10.10 8.89
C ASP A 350 -12.69 10.77 8.01
N CYS A 351 -13.88 10.20 7.97
CA CYS A 351 -15.00 10.69 7.19
C CYS A 351 -16.05 11.48 8.00
N ASP A 352 -15.81 11.91 9.25
CA ASP A 352 -16.66 12.94 9.90
C ASP A 352 -16.05 13.74 11.10
N SER A 353 -15.05 14.61 10.85
CA SER A 353 -14.49 15.54 11.86
C SER A 353 -14.87 17.03 11.67
N ASN A 354 -16.06 17.41 12.17
CA ASN A 354 -16.44 18.77 12.62
C ASN A 354 -16.19 20.00 11.70
N LEU A 355 -16.51 19.92 10.40
CA LEU A 355 -16.82 21.10 9.60
C LEU A 355 -18.25 21.05 9.06
N ALA A 356 -18.88 22.22 8.95
CA ALA A 356 -20.20 22.32 8.33
C ALA A 356 -20.12 22.02 6.83
N ARG A 357 -21.27 21.73 6.21
CA ARG A 357 -21.42 21.92 4.75
C ARG A 357 -21.27 23.42 4.44
N GLU A 358 -20.04 23.86 4.23
CA GLU A 358 -19.74 25.18 3.71
C GLU A 358 -20.08 25.21 2.22
N ASP A 359 -20.61 26.34 1.73
CA ASP A 359 -21.26 26.44 0.42
C ASP A 359 -20.19 26.36 -0.70
N ASP A 360 -20.17 25.25 -1.47
CA ASP A 360 -19.15 24.90 -2.48
C ASP A 360 -19.08 25.91 -3.62
N SER A 361 -18.42 27.04 -3.35
CA SER A 361 -18.43 28.23 -4.19
C SER A 361 -17.04 28.73 -4.58
N GLY A 362 -16.05 27.85 -4.54
CA GLY A 362 -14.90 27.87 -5.46
C GLY A 362 -13.53 28.28 -4.88
N VAL A 363 -12.55 27.42 -5.19
CA VAL A 363 -11.07 27.58 -5.25
C VAL A 363 -10.46 28.85 -4.64
N VAL A 364 -9.52 28.63 -3.73
CA VAL A 364 -8.40 29.54 -3.48
C VAL A 364 -7.12 28.71 -3.40
N ALA A 365 -6.18 29.00 -4.30
CA ALA A 365 -4.85 28.43 -4.36
C ALA A 365 -4.08 28.49 -3.02
N GLY A 366 -3.37 27.42 -2.70
CA GLY A 366 -2.43 27.37 -1.58
C GLY A 366 -1.21 26.53 -1.94
N SER A 367 0.00 27.07 -1.77
CA SER A 367 1.26 26.34 -1.98
C SER A 367 2.15 26.46 -0.75
N ILE A 368 2.74 25.35 -0.30
CA ILE A 368 3.66 25.34 0.84
C ILE A 368 5.12 25.50 0.40
N ALA A 369 5.93 26.21 1.20
CA ALA A 369 7.38 26.18 1.05
C ALA A 369 7.91 24.74 1.26
N LEU A 370 8.98 24.36 0.57
CA LEU A 370 9.52 22.99 0.64
C LEU A 370 9.88 22.52 2.07
N ASP A 371 10.09 23.44 3.03
CA ASP A 371 10.36 23.07 4.43
C ASP A 371 9.13 22.63 5.25
N GLY A 372 7.91 22.74 4.69
CA GLY A 372 6.68 22.34 5.37
C GLY A 372 6.20 23.29 6.48
N THR A 373 6.79 24.49 6.61
CA THR A 373 6.48 25.44 7.72
C THR A 373 5.73 26.71 7.30
N LEU A 374 5.69 27.03 6.01
CA LEU A 374 5.16 28.29 5.49
C LEU A 374 4.20 28.05 4.33
N LEU A 375 2.91 28.24 4.60
CA LEU A 375 1.86 28.19 3.59
C LEU A 375 1.63 29.57 2.97
N VAL A 376 1.41 29.63 1.66
CA VAL A 376 1.05 30.86 0.96
C VAL A 376 -0.22 30.67 0.15
N ALA A 377 -1.16 31.60 0.29
CA ALA A 377 -2.41 31.62 -0.47
C ALA A 377 -2.65 32.97 -1.15
N THR A 378 -3.33 32.94 -2.29
CA THR A 378 -3.79 34.12 -3.05
C THR A 378 -5.29 34.34 -2.82
N ASP A 379 -5.99 35.07 -3.70
CA ASP A 379 -7.45 35.02 -3.81
C ASP A 379 -7.92 34.34 -5.10
N LYS A 380 -9.25 34.22 -5.22
CA LYS A 380 -9.97 33.51 -6.29
C LYS A 380 -9.79 34.11 -7.70
N GLN A 381 -9.18 35.29 -7.86
CA GLN A 381 -8.95 35.90 -9.18
C GLN A 381 -7.62 35.45 -9.84
N ALA A 382 -6.99 34.40 -9.29
CA ALA A 382 -5.70 33.84 -9.71
C ALA A 382 -5.62 33.23 -11.12
N CYS A 383 -6.67 33.25 -11.95
CA CYS A 383 -6.56 32.94 -13.40
C CYS A 383 -6.03 34.13 -14.23
N GLU A 384 -6.09 35.36 -13.72
CA GLU A 384 -5.69 36.55 -14.49
C GLU A 384 -4.99 37.60 -13.60
N GLN A 385 -5.62 38.00 -12.50
CA GLN A 385 -5.12 39.00 -11.55
C GLN A 385 -5.74 38.79 -10.16
N SER A 386 -5.14 37.95 -9.32
CA SER A 386 -5.46 37.94 -7.88
C SER A 386 -5.11 39.31 -7.25
N SER A 387 -5.84 39.75 -6.23
CA SER A 387 -5.70 41.10 -5.66
C SER A 387 -4.73 41.18 -4.48
N TRP A 388 -4.53 40.07 -3.77
CA TRP A 388 -3.60 39.93 -2.65
C TRP A 388 -2.90 38.58 -2.61
N ILE A 389 -1.79 38.54 -1.86
CA ILE A 389 -1.11 37.31 -1.45
C ILE A 389 -0.83 37.35 0.05
N LYS A 390 -0.90 36.20 0.72
CA LYS A 390 -0.72 36.05 2.17
C LYS A 390 0.16 34.88 2.53
N GLN A 391 1.07 35.12 3.46
CA GLN A 391 1.89 34.10 4.08
C GLN A 391 1.34 33.75 5.47
N TYR A 392 1.22 32.46 5.73
CA TYR A 392 0.70 31.90 6.97
C TYR A 392 1.77 31.02 7.63
N GLU A 393 1.91 31.17 8.95
CA GLU A 393 2.55 30.17 9.81
C GLU A 393 1.44 29.31 10.41
N LEU A 394 1.68 28.00 10.43
CA LEU A 394 0.81 27.01 11.03
C LEU A 394 1.46 26.56 12.34
N ASP A 395 0.73 26.57 13.44
CA ASP A 395 1.15 25.90 14.68
C ASP A 395 0.39 24.56 14.83
N PRO A 396 1.03 23.40 14.56
CA PRO A 396 0.38 22.10 14.70
C PRO A 396 0.02 21.75 16.15
N ALA A 397 0.61 22.42 17.15
CA ALA A 397 0.32 22.14 18.56
C ALA A 397 -0.93 22.85 19.10
N SER A 398 -1.46 23.83 18.36
CA SER A 398 -2.67 24.60 18.74
C SER A 398 -3.70 24.75 17.62
N HIS A 399 -3.33 24.35 16.40
CA HIS A 399 -4.05 24.61 15.14
C HIS A 399 -4.30 26.10 14.85
N GLU A 400 -3.56 27.02 15.50
CA GLU A 400 -3.63 28.44 15.20
C GLU A 400 -2.93 28.76 13.87
N VAL A 401 -3.70 29.33 12.94
CA VAL A 401 -3.24 29.75 11.61
C VAL A 401 -2.97 31.26 11.62
N THR A 402 -1.70 31.65 11.70
CA THR A 402 -1.29 33.06 11.85
C THR A 402 -0.94 33.69 10.50
N GLU A 403 -1.73 34.66 10.04
CA GLU A 403 -1.35 35.54 8.92
C GLU A 403 -0.11 36.36 9.32
N LYS A 404 1.07 35.97 8.84
CA LYS A 404 2.36 36.64 9.11
C LYS A 404 2.53 37.90 8.28
N LYS A 405 2.00 37.88 7.06
CA LYS A 405 2.33 38.84 6.01
C LYS A 405 1.23 38.87 4.97
N LYS A 406 0.90 40.07 4.47
CA LYS A 406 -0.03 40.28 3.36
C LYS A 406 0.47 41.40 2.47
N GLU A 407 0.51 41.16 1.16
CA GLU A 407 0.84 42.17 0.15
C GLU A 407 -0.28 42.26 -0.90
N SER A 408 -0.32 43.37 -1.65
CA SER A 408 -1.17 43.44 -2.85
C SER A 408 -0.39 42.96 -4.07
N LEU A 409 -1.05 42.16 -4.91
CA LEU A 409 -0.44 41.66 -6.15
C LEU A 409 -0.17 42.76 -7.18
N GLN A 410 -0.82 43.93 -7.06
CA GLN A 410 -0.48 45.11 -7.88
C GLN A 410 0.91 45.72 -7.57
N SER A 411 1.55 45.31 -6.47
CA SER A 411 2.90 45.76 -6.06
C SER A 411 4.01 44.73 -6.27
N ILE A 412 3.69 43.52 -6.71
CA ILE A 412 4.64 42.45 -7.01
C ILE A 412 4.48 42.03 -8.47
N GLY A 413 5.58 42.05 -9.23
CA GLY A 413 5.58 41.73 -10.66
C GLY A 413 5.29 40.26 -10.95
N ILE A 414 5.06 39.95 -12.24
CA ILE A 414 4.57 38.65 -12.75
C ILE A 414 5.36 37.44 -12.23
N ALA A 415 6.66 37.59 -11.96
CA ALA A 415 7.41 36.66 -11.11
C ALA A 415 8.13 37.42 -9.98
N ALA A 416 7.56 37.38 -8.77
CA ALA A 416 8.09 38.07 -7.60
C ALA A 416 8.53 37.09 -6.51
N GLN A 417 9.81 37.11 -6.17
CA GLN A 417 10.35 36.35 -5.04
C GLN A 417 9.98 37.02 -3.71
N TRP A 418 9.17 36.35 -2.88
CA TRP A 418 8.80 36.81 -1.53
C TRP A 418 9.41 35.84 -0.52
N ASP A 419 10.42 36.30 0.21
CA ASP A 419 11.18 35.57 1.24
C ASP A 419 11.74 34.18 0.83
N GLY A 420 11.86 33.93 -0.48
CA GLY A 420 12.43 32.71 -1.06
C GLY A 420 11.46 31.94 -1.95
N ILE A 421 10.15 32.11 -1.73
CA ILE A 421 9.05 31.50 -2.48
C ILE A 421 8.73 32.35 -3.72
N TYR A 422 8.30 31.72 -4.81
CA TYR A 422 7.95 32.35 -6.09
C TYR A 422 6.43 32.29 -6.32
N TYR A 423 5.92 33.18 -7.16
CA TYR A 423 4.52 33.19 -7.58
C TYR A 423 4.44 33.75 -9.00
N ALA A 424 3.48 33.24 -9.76
CA ALA A 424 3.00 33.81 -11.02
C ALA A 424 1.48 33.69 -11.10
N VAL A 425 0.86 34.17 -12.19
CA VAL A 425 -0.60 34.16 -12.38
C VAL A 425 -1.11 32.91 -13.13
N SER A 426 -0.23 31.95 -13.40
CA SER A 426 -0.54 30.58 -13.81
C SER A 426 0.59 29.64 -13.38
N GLN A 427 0.34 28.33 -13.31
CA GLN A 427 1.41 27.34 -13.05
C GLN A 427 2.37 27.23 -14.24
N GLN A 428 1.88 27.33 -15.48
CA GLN A 428 2.73 27.40 -16.67
C GLN A 428 3.68 28.62 -16.64
N GLU A 429 3.23 29.83 -16.32
CA GLU A 429 4.13 31.00 -16.17
C GLU A 429 5.05 30.87 -14.95
N TYR A 430 4.57 30.32 -13.84
CA TYR A 430 5.41 30.03 -12.67
C TYR A 430 6.58 29.13 -13.08
N HIS A 431 6.30 28.02 -13.76
CA HIS A 431 7.33 27.11 -14.23
C HIS A 431 8.22 27.77 -15.31
N GLN A 432 7.69 28.58 -16.23
CA GLN A 432 8.51 29.29 -17.23
C GLN A 432 9.48 30.32 -16.62
N ASP A 433 9.03 31.15 -15.68
CA ASP A 433 9.90 32.16 -15.03
C ASP A 433 10.81 31.54 -13.96
N VAL A 434 10.37 30.51 -13.23
CA VAL A 434 11.23 29.74 -12.30
C VAL A 434 12.30 28.95 -13.08
N ARG A 435 11.96 28.35 -14.23
CA ARG A 435 12.90 27.74 -15.20
C ARG A 435 13.96 28.73 -15.64
N GLN A 436 13.58 29.96 -15.97
CA GLN A 436 14.53 31.02 -16.34
C GLN A 436 15.39 31.49 -15.15
N TYR A 437 14.84 31.51 -13.94
CA TYR A 437 15.57 31.88 -12.71
C TYR A 437 16.57 30.80 -12.27
N ILE A 438 16.17 29.53 -12.24
CA ILE A 438 17.03 28.38 -11.91
C ILE A 438 18.20 28.32 -12.89
N LYS A 439 17.96 28.54 -14.19
CA LYS A 439 19.00 28.57 -15.23
C LYS A 439 19.94 29.77 -15.17
N THR A 440 19.65 30.78 -14.35
CA THR A 440 20.46 32.02 -14.25
C THR A 440 21.07 32.28 -12.87
N ARG A 441 20.83 31.42 -11.88
CA ARG A 441 21.60 31.40 -10.62
C ARG A 441 22.71 30.33 -10.66
N ASP A 442 23.90 30.74 -10.20
CA ASP A 442 24.85 29.80 -9.61
C ASP A 442 24.24 29.22 -8.31
N ILE A 443 23.43 28.16 -8.45
CA ILE A 443 23.18 27.26 -7.32
C ILE A 443 24.53 26.63 -6.99
N PRO A 444 25.06 26.78 -5.76
CA PRO A 444 26.34 26.20 -5.39
C PRO A 444 26.20 24.68 -5.28
N VAL A 445 26.33 23.99 -6.42
CA VAL A 445 26.50 22.54 -6.47
C VAL A 445 27.57 22.17 -5.45
N PRO A 446 27.30 21.31 -4.46
CA PRO A 446 28.29 20.97 -3.45
C PRO A 446 29.43 20.21 -4.14
N THR A 447 30.53 20.92 -4.40
CA THR A 447 31.70 20.37 -5.10
C THR A 447 32.15 19.12 -4.37
N ALA A 448 31.94 17.96 -5.00
CA ALA A 448 32.22 16.65 -4.45
C ALA A 448 33.72 16.55 -4.13
N THR A 449 34.08 16.92 -2.90
CA THR A 449 35.45 16.85 -2.41
C THR A 449 35.73 15.35 -2.27
N PRO A 450 36.70 14.79 -3.02
CA PRO A 450 36.84 13.34 -3.12
C PRO A 450 37.23 12.78 -1.74
N THR A 451 36.25 12.19 -1.05
CA THR A 451 36.45 11.50 0.21
C THR A 451 37.43 10.36 -0.02
N ALA A 452 38.67 10.54 0.44
CA ALA A 452 39.73 9.58 0.21
C ALA A 452 39.34 8.22 0.82
N VAL A 453 39.08 7.24 -0.05
CA VAL A 453 38.76 5.87 0.36
C VAL A 453 39.84 5.37 1.33
N PRO A 454 39.49 4.91 2.54
CA PRO A 454 40.48 4.52 3.54
C PRO A 454 41.18 3.23 3.11
N THR A 455 42.34 3.36 2.46
CA THR A 455 43.19 2.25 2.03
C THR A 455 43.66 1.45 3.25
N ALA A 456 42.95 0.36 3.54
CA ALA A 456 43.21 -0.54 4.66
C ALA A 456 44.59 -1.21 4.54
N THR A 457 45.61 -0.55 5.08
CA THR A 457 46.99 -1.03 5.06
C THR A 457 47.18 -2.03 6.22
N PRO A 458 47.47 -3.32 5.95
CA PRO A 458 47.51 -4.35 6.99
C PRO A 458 48.65 -4.11 7.96
N THR A 459 48.33 -3.63 9.16
CA THR A 459 49.29 -3.35 10.23
C THR A 459 49.46 -4.56 11.14
N ALA A 460 50.69 -4.78 11.64
CA ALA A 460 51.10 -6.06 12.21
C ALA A 460 50.45 -6.43 13.57
N VAL A 461 50.45 -7.73 13.84
CA VAL A 461 49.88 -8.36 15.06
C VAL A 461 50.51 -7.79 16.34
N PRO A 462 49.71 -7.36 17.34
CA PRO A 462 50.22 -6.90 18.61
C PRO A 462 50.71 -8.08 19.47
N THR A 463 51.97 -8.03 19.91
CA THR A 463 52.51 -8.95 20.93
C THR A 463 52.61 -8.22 22.25
N ALA A 464 51.86 -8.65 23.27
CA ALA A 464 51.91 -8.08 24.61
C ALA A 464 52.14 -9.17 25.66
N THR A 465 53.08 -8.94 26.57
CA THR A 465 53.42 -9.82 27.71
C THR A 465 53.23 -9.02 29.01
N PRO A 466 52.64 -9.59 30.08
CA PRO A 466 52.13 -8.81 31.22
C PRO A 466 53.20 -8.49 32.30
N THR A 467 52.71 -8.11 33.51
CA THR A 467 53.42 -7.68 34.75
C THR A 467 53.96 -6.23 34.76
N ALA A 468 53.97 -5.46 35.86
CA ALA A 468 53.59 -5.77 37.26
C ALA A 468 53.10 -4.55 38.09
N THR A 469 52.24 -4.82 39.09
CA THR A 469 52.01 -4.16 40.40
C THR A 469 51.98 -2.61 40.59
N PRO A 470 50.95 -2.05 41.27
CA PRO A 470 50.95 -0.68 41.79
C PRO A 470 51.67 -0.54 43.14
N THR A 471 51.95 0.70 43.58
CA THR A 471 52.54 1.00 44.91
C THR A 471 52.03 2.36 45.43
N ALA A 472 51.74 2.45 46.73
CA ALA A 472 51.30 3.66 47.44
C ALA A 472 52.51 4.34 48.17
N THR A 473 52.47 5.45 48.92
CA THR A 473 51.42 6.04 49.79
C THR A 473 51.64 7.58 49.97
N PRO A 474 51.34 8.35 51.07
CA PRO A 474 50.81 9.72 50.94
C PRO A 474 51.66 10.84 51.61
N THR A 475 51.12 12.07 51.72
CA THR A 475 51.41 13.08 52.79
C THR A 475 50.24 14.10 52.90
N ALA A 476 50.04 14.73 54.07
CA ALA A 476 48.95 15.68 54.42
C ALA A 476 49.39 17.18 54.33
N THR A 477 48.74 18.26 54.80
CA THR A 477 47.82 18.61 55.94
C THR A 477 47.39 20.12 55.77
N PRO A 478 46.72 20.87 56.69
CA PRO A 478 45.58 20.66 57.61
C PRO A 478 44.51 21.83 57.65
N THR A 479 43.46 21.69 58.51
CA THR A 479 42.56 22.75 59.10
C THR A 479 41.56 23.49 58.18
N VAL A 480 40.38 23.96 58.62
CA VAL A 480 39.85 24.29 59.98
C VAL A 480 38.43 23.73 60.26
N ALA A 481 37.86 24.00 61.47
CA ALA A 481 36.56 23.55 62.02
C ALA A 481 35.80 24.76 62.66
N PRO A 482 34.62 24.68 63.37
CA PRO A 482 33.88 23.50 63.87
C PRO A 482 32.31 23.53 63.91
N THR A 483 31.72 22.39 64.32
CA THR A 483 30.36 22.19 64.93
C THR A 483 29.10 22.44 64.06
N ALA A 484 27.94 21.77 64.30
CA ALA A 484 27.48 21.03 65.49
C ALA A 484 26.82 19.64 65.21
N THR A 485 26.49 18.93 66.30
CA THR A 485 26.00 17.53 66.44
C THR A 485 24.65 17.48 67.22
N PRO A 486 24.02 16.33 67.55
CA PRO A 486 24.20 14.91 67.14
C PRO A 486 22.84 14.34 66.54
N THR A 487 22.31 13.10 66.65
CA THR A 487 22.63 11.82 67.35
C THR A 487 21.89 10.61 66.75
N ALA A 488 22.57 9.45 66.60
CA ALA A 488 22.05 8.06 66.76
C ALA A 488 20.87 7.56 65.86
N THR A 489 20.47 6.27 65.79
CA THR A 489 20.78 5.05 66.61
C THR A 489 20.92 3.78 65.69
N PRO A 490 20.83 2.48 66.09
CA PRO A 490 21.78 1.45 65.59
C PRO A 490 21.14 0.27 64.81
N ALA A 491 21.94 -0.75 64.48
CA ALA A 491 21.53 -1.95 63.73
C ALA A 491 21.19 -3.19 64.59
N ALA A 492 20.33 -4.06 64.01
CA ALA A 492 20.15 -5.53 64.18
C ALA A 492 20.46 -6.23 65.55
N THR A 493 19.62 -7.15 66.05
CA THR A 493 19.39 -8.51 65.48
C THR A 493 18.10 -9.19 66.06
N PRO A 494 17.64 -10.37 65.56
CA PRO A 494 16.20 -10.74 65.63
C PRO A 494 15.78 -11.79 66.70
N VAL A 495 14.46 -11.86 66.97
CA VAL A 495 13.78 -12.95 67.72
C VAL A 495 12.42 -13.31 67.05
N LYS A 496 11.93 -14.53 67.27
CA LYS A 496 10.71 -15.18 66.71
C LYS A 496 10.12 -16.12 67.81
N PRO A 497 8.80 -16.45 67.91
CA PRO A 497 7.57 -15.99 67.20
C PRO A 497 6.36 -15.60 68.12
N THR A 498 5.20 -15.35 67.48
CA THR A 498 3.81 -15.61 67.96
C THR A 498 3.18 -14.72 69.04
N ALA A 499 2.31 -13.80 68.61
CA ALA A 499 0.86 -13.76 68.97
C ALA A 499 0.12 -12.71 68.12
N ALA A 500 -1.14 -12.95 67.77
CA ALA A 500 -2.04 -11.96 67.15
C ALA A 500 -2.95 -11.33 68.23
N PRO A 501 -3.50 -10.10 68.05
CA PRO A 501 -4.66 -9.96 67.16
C PRO A 501 -4.75 -8.67 66.32
N THR A 502 -5.45 -8.80 65.19
CA THR A 502 -6.40 -7.83 64.59
C THR A 502 -6.06 -6.33 64.65
N ALA A 503 -5.51 -5.82 63.55
CA ALA A 503 -5.73 -4.45 63.08
C ALA A 503 -6.13 -4.49 61.59
N THR A 504 -7.18 -3.77 61.21
CA THR A 504 -7.68 -3.75 59.81
C THR A 504 -6.68 -3.04 58.91
N PRO A 505 -6.23 -3.64 57.78
CA PRO A 505 -5.24 -2.99 56.92
C PRO A 505 -5.88 -1.83 56.13
N VAL A 506 -5.58 -0.61 56.55
CA VAL A 506 -5.80 0.58 55.70
C VAL A 506 -4.82 0.48 54.53
N LYS A 507 -5.34 0.35 53.31
CA LYS A 507 -4.54 0.16 52.09
C LYS A 507 -3.60 1.36 51.88
N PRO A 508 -2.26 1.17 51.78
CA PRO A 508 -1.34 2.30 51.58
C PRO A 508 -1.47 2.89 50.18
N THR A 509 -2.03 4.10 50.08
CA THR A 509 -2.17 4.87 48.82
C THR A 509 -0.86 5.56 48.39
N ALA A 510 0.27 4.85 48.50
CA ALA A 510 1.57 5.38 48.09
C ALA A 510 1.73 5.30 46.56
N THR A 511 1.98 6.45 45.91
CA THR A 511 2.50 6.53 44.53
C THR A 511 3.77 5.67 44.42
N PRO A 512 4.04 4.98 43.29
CA PRO A 512 5.31 4.25 43.13
C PRO A 512 6.54 5.15 43.29
N ALA A 513 7.67 4.55 43.64
CA ALA A 513 8.96 5.22 43.57
C ALA A 513 9.38 5.41 42.09
N SER A 514 10.22 6.43 41.84
CA SER A 514 10.81 6.65 40.52
C SER A 514 11.61 5.44 40.04
N GLY A 515 11.39 5.01 38.80
CA GLY A 515 11.98 3.79 38.22
C GLY A 515 11.14 2.52 38.38
N TYR A 516 9.92 2.58 38.91
CA TYR A 516 9.01 1.43 38.92
C TYR A 516 8.24 1.28 37.61
N THR A 517 8.39 0.14 36.94
CA THR A 517 7.59 -0.25 35.77
C THR A 517 6.81 -1.54 36.10
N GLY A 518 5.56 -1.65 35.65
CA GLY A 518 4.70 -2.82 35.84
C GLY A 518 3.30 -2.54 36.41
N TRP A 519 2.53 -3.62 36.62
CA TRP A 519 1.14 -3.59 37.13
C TRP A 519 1.02 -3.28 38.63
N LYS A 520 0.07 -2.41 38.97
CA LYS A 520 -0.27 -2.09 40.37
C LYS A 520 -1.77 -1.89 40.61
N THR A 521 -2.35 -2.77 41.43
CA THR A 521 -3.77 -2.70 41.81
C THR A 521 -4.05 -1.59 42.83
N VAL A 522 -4.69 -0.49 42.41
CA VAL A 522 -5.13 0.61 43.29
C VAL A 522 -6.65 0.58 43.41
N ASN A 523 -7.18 0.60 44.64
CA ASN A 523 -8.62 0.57 44.95
C ASN A 523 -9.48 -0.52 44.26
N GLY A 524 -8.85 -1.59 43.75
CA GLY A 524 -9.53 -2.72 43.09
C GLY A 524 -9.49 -2.67 41.56
N LYS A 525 -8.86 -1.64 40.97
CA LYS A 525 -8.51 -1.59 39.54
C LYS A 525 -7.00 -1.75 39.35
N ASP A 526 -6.58 -2.40 38.29
CA ASP A 526 -5.18 -2.50 37.89
C ASP A 526 -4.78 -1.31 37.02
N TYR A 527 -3.57 -0.80 37.24
CA TYR A 527 -2.97 0.31 36.50
C TYR A 527 -1.53 -0.07 36.12
N TRP A 528 -1.14 0.20 34.87
CA TRP A 528 0.25 0.07 34.44
C TRP A 528 1.02 1.35 34.75
N TYR A 529 2.29 1.18 35.13
CA TYR A 529 3.23 2.25 35.38
C TYR A 529 4.50 2.04 34.55
N GLU A 530 5.11 3.14 34.11
CA GLU A 530 6.43 3.17 33.46
C GLU A 530 7.29 4.20 34.20
N ASN A 531 8.46 3.79 34.72
CA ASN A 531 9.37 4.63 35.50
C ASN A 531 8.74 5.36 36.72
N GLY A 532 7.59 4.89 37.21
CA GLY A 532 6.80 5.47 38.30
C GLY A 532 5.62 6.35 37.83
N VAL A 533 5.52 6.64 36.53
CA VAL A 533 4.43 7.42 35.91
C VAL A 533 3.31 6.49 35.47
N LYS A 534 2.06 6.78 35.85
CA LYS A 534 0.89 5.99 35.43
C LYS A 534 0.62 6.25 33.94
N GLN A 535 0.32 5.19 33.20
CA GLN A 535 0.08 5.23 31.76
C GLN A 535 -1.42 5.24 31.40
N GLY A 536 -1.75 5.64 30.17
CA GLY A 536 -3.11 5.63 29.63
C GLY A 536 -4.08 6.64 30.25
N THR A 537 -3.60 7.77 30.76
CA THR A 537 -4.43 8.79 31.44
C THR A 537 -4.87 9.95 30.55
N THR A 538 -4.70 9.84 29.24
CA THR A 538 -4.86 10.89 28.23
C THR A 538 -5.40 10.30 26.93
N GLY A 539 -6.05 11.12 26.09
CA GLY A 539 -6.76 10.63 24.90
C GLY A 539 -7.85 9.62 25.29
N ARG A 540 -8.03 8.57 24.49
CA ARG A 540 -8.93 7.44 24.79
C ARG A 540 -8.25 6.34 25.64
N GLY A 541 -6.92 6.37 25.74
CA GLY A 541 -6.13 5.39 26.49
C GLY A 541 -4.72 5.21 25.97
N LYS A 542 -4.11 4.05 26.27
CA LYS A 542 -2.82 3.60 25.73
C LYS A 542 -2.81 2.07 25.61
N GLU A 543 -2.36 1.54 24.48
CA GLU A 543 -2.00 0.12 24.32
C GLU A 543 -0.61 -0.12 24.92
N ILE A 544 -0.44 -1.17 25.73
CA ILE A 544 0.85 -1.61 26.28
C ILE A 544 1.03 -3.11 26.10
N TYR A 545 2.28 -3.53 25.95
CA TYR A 545 2.70 -4.93 25.98
C TYR A 545 3.40 -5.25 27.30
N ASP A 546 3.03 -6.35 27.93
CA ASP A 546 3.65 -6.84 29.17
C ASP A 546 4.47 -8.11 28.89
N PRO A 547 5.81 -8.06 28.95
CA PRO A 547 6.67 -9.19 28.65
C PRO A 547 6.63 -10.30 29.72
N ASP A 548 6.09 -10.04 30.91
CA ASP A 548 5.94 -11.08 31.95
C ASP A 548 4.72 -11.99 31.69
N SER A 549 3.76 -11.55 30.85
CA SER A 549 2.54 -12.29 30.49
C SER A 549 2.42 -12.64 28.99
N ASP A 550 3.32 -12.13 28.14
CA ASP A 550 3.29 -12.28 26.68
C ASP A 550 1.96 -11.80 26.07
N ALA A 551 1.48 -10.66 26.57
CA ALA A 551 0.15 -10.15 26.24
C ALA A 551 0.09 -8.62 26.07
N TRP A 552 -0.82 -8.19 25.21
CA TRP A 552 -1.18 -6.79 24.98
C TRP A 552 -2.41 -6.42 25.81
N TYR A 553 -2.45 -5.18 26.30
CA TYR A 553 -3.48 -4.64 27.19
C TYR A 553 -3.83 -3.19 26.84
N TRP A 554 -5.10 -2.80 26.97
CA TRP A 554 -5.51 -1.39 26.93
C TRP A 554 -5.62 -0.77 28.32
N LEU A 555 -5.15 0.46 28.43
CA LEU A 555 -5.28 1.33 29.60
C LEU A 555 -6.33 2.40 29.30
N ASP A 556 -7.52 2.25 29.86
CA ASP A 556 -8.71 3.05 29.59
C ASP A 556 -8.64 4.43 30.27
N ALA A 557 -8.62 5.51 29.47
CA ALA A 557 -8.46 6.88 29.96
C ALA A 557 -9.70 7.42 30.68
N ASP A 558 -10.91 7.07 30.24
CA ASP A 558 -12.17 7.39 30.95
C ASP A 558 -12.19 6.77 32.35
N GLN A 559 -11.44 5.67 32.54
CA GLN A 559 -11.24 5.02 33.83
C GLN A 559 -9.93 5.42 34.55
N GLY A 560 -9.23 6.44 34.04
CA GLY A 560 -8.02 7.03 34.63
C GLY A 560 -6.77 6.15 34.46
N GLY A 561 -6.63 5.50 33.30
CA GLY A 561 -5.53 4.59 32.94
C GLY A 561 -5.72 3.15 33.46
N ALA A 562 -6.96 2.75 33.75
CA ALA A 562 -7.23 1.41 34.30
C ALA A 562 -7.22 0.34 33.20
N LYS A 563 -6.73 -0.85 33.51
CA LYS A 563 -6.77 -2.01 32.58
C LYS A 563 -8.21 -2.28 32.11
N ALA A 564 -8.41 -2.29 30.80
CA ALA A 564 -9.66 -2.76 30.19
C ALA A 564 -9.77 -4.29 30.31
N VAL A 565 -10.99 -4.79 30.56
CA VAL A 565 -11.32 -6.22 30.62
C VAL A 565 -12.70 -6.44 30.02
N SER A 566 -12.91 -7.55 29.32
CA SER A 566 -14.17 -7.90 28.63
C SER A 566 -14.75 -6.72 27.81
N LYS A 567 -13.89 -6.03 27.04
CA LYS A 567 -14.22 -4.77 26.36
C LYS A 567 -13.63 -4.72 24.95
N ASP A 568 -14.45 -4.25 24.01
CA ASP A 568 -14.01 -3.85 22.68
C ASP A 568 -13.53 -2.40 22.69
N VAL A 569 -12.41 -2.15 22.02
CA VAL A 569 -11.69 -0.88 22.02
C VAL A 569 -11.35 -0.53 20.57
N TYR A 570 -11.70 0.69 20.16
CA TYR A 570 -11.17 1.30 18.95
C TYR A 570 -9.84 1.96 19.27
N GLN A 571 -8.84 1.74 18.41
CA GLN A 571 -7.53 2.39 18.48
C GLN A 571 -7.35 3.19 17.19
N GLU A 572 -7.18 4.51 17.29
CA GLU A 572 -7.01 5.38 16.12
C GLU A 572 -5.68 5.16 15.39
N SER A 573 -4.63 4.75 16.09
CA SER A 573 -3.30 4.50 15.51
C SER A 573 -3.35 3.47 14.36
N ASN A 574 -2.67 3.78 13.25
CA ASN A 574 -2.52 2.95 12.05
C ASN A 574 -3.87 2.66 11.36
N GLY A 575 -4.61 3.70 10.99
CA GLY A 575 -5.81 3.59 10.15
C GLY A 575 -7.07 3.05 10.85
N GLY A 576 -7.11 3.06 12.18
CA GLY A 576 -8.34 2.78 12.94
C GLY A 576 -8.72 1.29 13.08
N LYS A 577 -8.15 0.59 14.08
CA LYS A 577 -8.48 -0.82 14.37
C LYS A 577 -9.42 -0.99 15.56
N TRP A 578 -10.45 -1.83 15.43
CA TRP A 578 -11.16 -2.40 16.58
C TRP A 578 -10.40 -3.61 17.12
N VAL A 579 -10.23 -3.73 18.43
CA VAL A 579 -9.66 -4.91 19.10
C VAL A 579 -10.54 -5.32 20.29
N ARG A 580 -10.41 -6.56 20.77
CA ARG A 580 -11.13 -7.08 21.96
C ARG A 580 -10.16 -7.49 23.06
N TYR A 581 -10.54 -7.21 24.31
CA TYR A 581 -9.80 -7.62 25.50
C TYR A 581 -10.59 -8.63 26.34
N ASP A 582 -9.94 -9.72 26.76
CA ASP A 582 -10.54 -10.80 27.55
C ASP A 582 -10.86 -10.40 29.00
N ALA A 583 -11.39 -11.34 29.80
CA ALA A 583 -11.74 -11.10 31.21
C ALA A 583 -10.54 -10.83 32.14
N ASN A 584 -9.31 -11.11 31.69
CA ASN A 584 -8.07 -10.82 32.41
C ASN A 584 -7.43 -9.50 31.95
N GLY A 585 -7.78 -9.07 30.73
CA GLY A 585 -7.33 -7.88 30.02
C GLY A 585 -6.40 -8.14 28.83
N HIS A 586 -6.23 -9.40 28.40
CA HIS A 586 -5.39 -9.77 27.26
C HIS A 586 -6.09 -9.47 25.93
N MET A 587 -5.38 -8.92 24.95
CA MET A 587 -5.90 -8.75 23.59
C MET A 587 -6.17 -10.12 22.95
N ILE A 588 -7.40 -10.29 22.42
CA ILE A 588 -7.81 -11.51 21.72
C ILE A 588 -7.25 -11.50 20.29
N LYS A 589 -6.83 -12.69 19.84
CA LYS A 589 -6.26 -12.95 18.51
C LYS A 589 -6.80 -14.27 17.96
N GLY A 590 -7.01 -14.34 16.65
CA GLY A 590 -7.63 -15.46 15.97
C GLY A 590 -9.16 -15.48 16.11
N TRP A 591 -9.74 -16.68 16.04
CA TRP A 591 -11.19 -16.88 16.13
C TRP A 591 -11.69 -16.80 17.58
N ASP A 592 -12.67 -15.91 17.81
CA ASP A 592 -13.40 -15.75 19.07
C ASP A 592 -14.87 -16.13 18.88
N THR A 593 -15.57 -16.57 19.94
CA THR A 593 -17.01 -16.83 19.89
C THR A 593 -17.63 -16.67 21.27
N ASN A 594 -18.63 -15.80 21.36
CA ASN A 594 -19.39 -15.48 22.56
C ASN A 594 -20.90 -15.69 22.32
N ASP A 595 -21.74 -15.17 23.21
CA ASP A 595 -23.21 -15.26 23.09
C ASP A 595 -23.79 -14.39 21.96
N ASP A 596 -23.07 -13.35 21.51
CA ASP A 596 -23.48 -12.45 20.41
C ASP A 596 -23.16 -13.03 19.03
N GLY A 597 -22.02 -13.74 18.90
CA GLY A 597 -21.62 -14.39 17.66
C GLY A 597 -20.16 -14.86 17.61
N THR A 598 -19.72 -15.18 16.39
CA THR A 598 -18.33 -15.56 16.08
C THR A 598 -17.59 -14.38 15.45
N TYR A 599 -16.38 -14.09 15.92
CA TYR A 599 -15.54 -13.00 15.44
C TYR A 599 -14.18 -13.56 15.00
N TYR A 600 -13.43 -12.76 14.24
CA TYR A 600 -12.01 -13.02 13.99
C TYR A 600 -11.19 -11.74 14.23
N PHE A 601 -10.05 -11.90 14.88
CA PHE A 601 -9.08 -10.86 15.15
C PHE A 601 -7.75 -11.27 14.54
N ASP A 602 -7.05 -10.37 13.84
CA ASP A 602 -5.78 -10.70 13.21
C ASP A 602 -4.70 -11.13 14.22
N PHE A 603 -3.90 -12.13 13.84
CA PHE A 603 -2.84 -12.70 14.69
C PHE A 603 -1.65 -11.77 14.89
N VAL A 604 -1.40 -10.80 14.00
CA VAL A 604 -0.30 -9.82 14.17
C VAL A 604 -0.79 -8.63 14.98
N THR A 605 -1.80 -7.92 14.47
CA THR A 605 -2.26 -6.59 14.92
C THR A 605 -3.36 -6.62 15.98
N GLY A 606 -4.09 -7.73 16.11
CA GLY A 606 -5.31 -7.85 16.93
C GLY A 606 -6.56 -7.22 16.29
N ALA A 607 -6.50 -6.73 15.04
CA ALA A 607 -7.60 -6.03 14.39
C ALA A 607 -8.80 -6.96 14.10
N MET A 608 -9.99 -6.55 14.53
CA MET A 608 -11.27 -7.23 14.27
C MET A 608 -11.62 -7.15 12.78
N THR A 609 -11.74 -8.30 12.13
CA THR A 609 -12.19 -8.38 10.73
C THR A 609 -13.67 -8.05 10.61
N LYS A 610 -14.01 -7.23 9.62
CA LYS A 610 -15.38 -6.87 9.21
C LYS A 610 -15.50 -7.02 7.69
N GLY A 611 -16.72 -7.21 7.16
CA GLY A 611 -16.93 -7.42 5.73
C GLY A 611 -16.54 -8.82 5.23
N ASP A 612 -16.30 -8.98 3.92
CA ASP A 612 -15.73 -10.21 3.37
C ASP A 612 -14.21 -10.25 3.59
N ALA A 613 -13.68 -11.44 3.88
CA ALA A 613 -12.26 -11.67 4.07
C ALA A 613 -11.84 -13.07 3.63
N THR A 614 -10.54 -13.35 3.53
CA THR A 614 -10.02 -14.71 3.34
C THR A 614 -9.09 -15.07 4.49
N ILE A 615 -9.46 -16.04 5.31
CA ILE A 615 -8.73 -16.48 6.50
C ILE A 615 -8.29 -17.92 6.28
N ASP A 616 -6.99 -18.21 6.39
CA ASP A 616 -6.40 -19.53 6.09
C ASP A 616 -6.75 -20.09 4.68
N GLY A 617 -7.00 -19.20 3.71
CA GLY A 617 -7.47 -19.55 2.36
C GLY A 617 -8.98 -19.86 2.27
N LEU A 618 -9.72 -19.81 3.37
CA LEU A 618 -11.16 -19.98 3.43
C LEU A 618 -11.89 -18.62 3.35
N PRO A 619 -12.78 -18.40 2.37
CA PRO A 619 -13.59 -17.19 2.32
C PRO A 619 -14.50 -17.09 3.55
N CYS A 620 -14.46 -15.94 4.21
CA CYS A 620 -15.21 -15.60 5.40
C CYS A 620 -16.02 -14.32 5.18
N CYS A 621 -17.07 -14.11 5.97
CA CYS A 621 -17.96 -12.96 5.88
C CYS A 621 -18.43 -12.56 7.27
N PHE A 622 -18.22 -11.29 7.61
CA PHE A 622 -18.58 -10.66 8.87
C PHE A 622 -19.42 -9.42 8.60
N ASP A 623 -20.30 -9.07 9.53
CA ASP A 623 -21.06 -7.83 9.50
C ASP A 623 -20.12 -6.60 9.51
N THR A 624 -20.36 -5.64 8.62
CA THR A 624 -19.45 -4.50 8.40
C THR A 624 -19.41 -3.52 9.56
N VAL A 625 -20.44 -3.48 10.42
CA VAL A 625 -20.52 -2.58 11.57
C VAL A 625 -20.01 -3.28 12.83
N THR A 626 -20.51 -4.47 13.12
CA THR A 626 -20.30 -5.19 14.38
C THR A 626 -19.16 -6.21 14.36
N GLY A 627 -18.71 -6.66 13.19
CA GLY A 627 -17.73 -7.76 13.07
C GLY A 627 -18.29 -9.16 13.36
N ILE A 628 -19.61 -9.30 13.52
CA ILE A 628 -20.25 -10.60 13.78
C ILE A 628 -20.25 -11.44 12.49
N GLY A 629 -19.65 -12.63 12.56
CA GLY A 629 -19.56 -13.59 11.47
C GLY A 629 -20.93 -14.10 11.02
N LEU A 630 -21.20 -14.02 9.72
CA LEU A 630 -22.44 -14.49 9.10
C LEU A 630 -22.71 -15.97 9.44
N ASN A 631 -23.86 -16.26 10.04
CA ASN A 631 -24.12 -17.56 10.66
C ASN A 631 -25.47 -18.16 10.25
N CYS A 632 -25.45 -19.43 9.85
CA CYS A 632 -26.60 -20.18 9.34
C CYS A 632 -27.41 -19.42 8.27
N ALA A 633 -26.70 -18.82 7.30
CA ALA A 633 -27.30 -17.94 6.31
C ALA A 633 -26.70 -18.10 4.90
N TRP A 634 -27.51 -17.80 3.90
CA TRP A 634 -27.09 -17.72 2.50
C TRP A 634 -26.55 -16.33 2.16
N LYS A 635 -25.38 -16.25 1.53
CA LYS A 635 -24.87 -15.06 0.85
C LYS A 635 -24.78 -15.32 -0.66
N ARG A 636 -25.28 -14.39 -1.47
CA ARG A 636 -25.28 -14.48 -2.93
C ARG A 636 -24.11 -13.65 -3.49
N ILE A 637 -23.23 -14.30 -4.25
CA ILE A 637 -22.02 -13.70 -4.84
C ILE A 637 -21.92 -14.18 -6.29
N ASN A 638 -21.79 -13.25 -7.23
CA ASN A 638 -21.63 -13.51 -8.68
C ASN A 638 -22.62 -14.56 -9.23
N GLY A 639 -23.91 -14.37 -8.90
CA GLY A 639 -25.02 -15.22 -9.36
C GLY A 639 -25.15 -16.59 -8.66
N LYS A 640 -24.25 -16.93 -7.74
CA LYS A 640 -24.24 -18.18 -6.96
C LYS A 640 -24.57 -17.92 -5.50
N ASP A 641 -25.19 -18.88 -4.83
CA ASP A 641 -25.49 -18.81 -3.40
C ASP A 641 -24.50 -19.69 -2.62
N TYR A 642 -23.96 -19.17 -1.52
CA TYR A 642 -23.01 -19.83 -0.63
C TYR A 642 -23.55 -19.79 0.81
N TRP A 643 -23.34 -20.84 1.59
CA TRP A 643 -23.79 -20.92 2.98
C TRP A 643 -22.63 -20.61 3.93
N TYR A 644 -22.91 -19.83 4.98
CA TYR A 644 -21.93 -19.41 5.98
C TYR A 644 -22.39 -19.85 7.39
N GLU A 645 -21.45 -20.35 8.19
CA GLU A 645 -21.63 -20.75 9.60
C GLU A 645 -20.47 -20.16 10.41
N GLY A 646 -20.77 -19.43 11.49
CA GLY A 646 -19.75 -18.74 12.30
C GLY A 646 -18.79 -17.85 11.48
N GLY A 647 -19.32 -17.13 10.48
CA GLY A 647 -18.54 -16.32 9.54
C GLY A 647 -17.78 -17.09 8.46
N LYS A 648 -17.73 -18.42 8.49
CA LYS A 648 -16.95 -19.27 7.58
C LYS A 648 -17.79 -19.83 6.44
N ARG A 649 -17.36 -19.67 5.19
CA ARG A 649 -18.01 -20.34 4.04
C ARG A 649 -17.94 -21.85 4.19
N GLN A 650 -19.05 -22.52 3.92
CA GLN A 650 -19.19 -23.96 4.08
C GLN A 650 -19.08 -24.73 2.76
N GLY A 651 -18.68 -25.99 2.82
CA GLY A 651 -18.57 -26.87 1.64
C GLY A 651 -17.39 -26.58 0.71
N TYR A 652 -16.44 -25.75 1.13
CA TYR A 652 -15.16 -25.53 0.46
C TYR A 652 -14.00 -25.97 1.36
N ASP A 653 -13.01 -26.64 0.79
CA ASP A 653 -11.71 -26.91 1.41
C ASP A 653 -10.63 -26.71 0.33
N PRO A 654 -9.86 -25.59 0.36
CA PRO A 654 -8.83 -25.31 -0.64
C PRO A 654 -7.65 -26.28 -0.57
N ASN A 655 -7.43 -26.91 0.59
CA ASN A 655 -6.25 -27.74 0.88
C ASN A 655 -6.50 -29.23 0.62
N ASN A 656 -7.74 -29.62 0.29
CA ASN A 656 -8.14 -31.02 0.12
C ASN A 656 -8.86 -31.25 -1.21
N ALA A 657 -8.10 -31.58 -2.25
CA ALA A 657 -8.63 -31.91 -3.57
C ALA A 657 -9.52 -33.17 -3.62
N ALA A 658 -9.55 -33.98 -2.55
CA ALA A 658 -10.48 -35.12 -2.42
C ALA A 658 -11.81 -34.74 -1.74
N TYR A 659 -11.90 -33.57 -1.12
CA TYR A 659 -13.15 -33.08 -0.53
C TYR A 659 -14.18 -32.78 -1.62
N ARG A 660 -15.41 -33.26 -1.43
CA ARG A 660 -16.50 -33.12 -2.41
C ARG A 660 -17.46 -31.97 -2.11
N GLY A 661 -17.52 -31.52 -0.86
CA GLY A 661 -18.53 -30.58 -0.38
C GLY A 661 -19.17 -30.97 0.95
N LYS A 662 -20.23 -30.23 1.33
CA LYS A 662 -20.97 -30.41 2.59
C LYS A 662 -22.48 -30.51 2.33
N GLU A 663 -23.16 -31.41 3.02
CA GLU A 663 -24.62 -31.40 3.18
C GLU A 663 -24.97 -30.48 4.36
N ILE A 664 -25.83 -29.48 4.13
CA ILE A 664 -26.34 -28.57 5.17
C ILE A 664 -27.85 -28.61 5.25
N TYR A 665 -28.38 -28.19 6.39
CA TYR A 665 -29.81 -27.97 6.62
C TYR A 665 -30.04 -26.49 6.90
N ASP A 666 -30.98 -25.89 6.18
CA ASP A 666 -31.42 -24.51 6.33
C ASP A 666 -32.77 -24.51 7.09
N PRO A 667 -32.81 -24.01 8.34
CA PRO A 667 -34.03 -23.98 9.14
C PRO A 667 -35.11 -23.03 8.59
N ALA A 668 -34.74 -21.99 7.84
CA ALA A 668 -35.68 -21.00 7.33
C ALA A 668 -36.51 -21.54 6.15
N SER A 669 -35.87 -22.36 5.30
CA SER A 669 -36.55 -23.04 4.19
C SER A 669 -37.00 -24.47 4.52
N ASN A 670 -36.67 -25.00 5.71
CA ASN A 670 -36.87 -26.41 6.10
C ASN A 670 -36.24 -27.39 5.08
N GLY A 671 -35.16 -26.96 4.43
CA GLY A 671 -34.54 -27.62 3.28
C GLY A 671 -33.17 -28.21 3.60
N TRP A 672 -32.84 -29.32 2.92
CA TRP A 672 -31.49 -29.86 2.88
C TRP A 672 -30.84 -29.50 1.55
N TYR A 673 -29.57 -29.11 1.58
CA TYR A 673 -28.83 -28.57 0.45
C TYR A 673 -27.43 -29.19 0.36
N TRP A 674 -26.83 -29.18 -0.83
CA TRP A 674 -25.42 -29.52 -1.02
C TRP A 674 -24.61 -28.30 -1.45
N LEU A 675 -23.43 -28.15 -0.87
CA LEU A 675 -22.44 -27.12 -1.16
C LEU A 675 -21.26 -27.80 -1.87
N ASP A 676 -20.98 -27.45 -3.12
CA ASP A 676 -20.08 -28.20 -4.00
C ASP A 676 -18.63 -27.65 -3.97
N ASN A 677 -17.66 -28.47 -3.54
CA ASN A 677 -16.26 -28.05 -3.42
C ASN A 677 -15.65 -27.65 -4.78
N VAL A 678 -16.06 -28.30 -5.88
CA VAL A 678 -15.60 -27.99 -7.25
C VAL A 678 -16.15 -26.63 -7.71
N GLN A 679 -17.19 -26.12 -7.07
CA GLN A 679 -17.74 -24.77 -7.24
C GLN A 679 -17.46 -23.87 -6.03
N GLN A 680 -16.40 -24.13 -5.27
CA GLN A 680 -15.96 -23.34 -4.11
C GLN A 680 -17.02 -23.15 -3.02
N GLY A 681 -17.79 -24.22 -2.74
CA GLY A 681 -18.85 -24.24 -1.73
C GLY A 681 -20.20 -23.68 -2.22
N ALA A 682 -20.36 -23.41 -3.52
CA ALA A 682 -21.64 -22.95 -4.06
C ALA A 682 -22.74 -24.02 -3.96
N LYS A 683 -23.97 -23.57 -3.72
CA LYS A 683 -25.18 -24.40 -3.71
C LYS A 683 -25.34 -25.17 -5.03
N ALA A 684 -25.42 -26.50 -4.95
CA ALA A 684 -25.78 -27.35 -6.08
C ALA A 684 -27.27 -27.24 -6.41
N VAL A 685 -27.59 -27.14 -7.70
CA VAL A 685 -28.97 -27.11 -8.24
C VAL A 685 -29.10 -28.10 -9.39
N SER A 686 -30.28 -28.69 -9.56
CA SER A 686 -30.63 -29.65 -10.63
C SER A 686 -29.61 -30.79 -10.81
N LYS A 687 -29.11 -31.36 -9.71
CA LYS A 687 -27.92 -32.23 -9.68
C LYS A 687 -28.08 -33.46 -8.80
N ASP A 688 -27.58 -34.59 -9.29
CA ASP A 688 -27.34 -35.79 -8.50
C ASP A 688 -25.94 -35.76 -7.86
N VAL A 689 -25.86 -36.07 -6.57
CA VAL A 689 -24.64 -36.04 -5.75
C VAL A 689 -24.49 -37.38 -5.03
N TYR A 690 -23.26 -37.90 -5.01
CA TYR A 690 -22.90 -39.03 -4.15
C TYR A 690 -22.31 -38.50 -2.84
N GLN A 691 -22.91 -38.89 -1.72
CA GLN A 691 -22.43 -38.57 -0.38
C GLN A 691 -21.88 -39.84 0.26
N GLU A 692 -20.62 -39.79 0.68
CA GLU A 692 -19.90 -40.94 1.24
C GLU A 692 -20.29 -41.21 2.72
N SER A 693 -21.00 -40.27 3.35
CA SER A 693 -21.59 -40.42 4.68
C SER A 693 -22.59 -41.58 4.76
N SER A 694 -22.66 -42.21 5.95
CA SER A 694 -23.64 -43.27 6.26
C SER A 694 -23.65 -44.47 5.29
N GLY A 695 -22.52 -44.78 4.66
CA GLY A 695 -22.35 -45.96 3.80
C GLY A 695 -22.51 -45.70 2.29
N GLY A 696 -22.61 -44.43 1.85
CA GLY A 696 -22.60 -44.08 0.43
C GLY A 696 -23.99 -43.99 -0.19
N LYS A 697 -24.65 -42.82 -0.10
CA LYS A 697 -25.97 -42.54 -0.72
C LYS A 697 -25.84 -41.65 -1.96
N TRP A 698 -26.64 -41.94 -2.99
CA TRP A 698 -26.95 -40.97 -4.04
C TRP A 698 -28.15 -40.12 -3.63
N VAL A 699 -28.11 -38.82 -3.89
CA VAL A 699 -29.11 -37.82 -3.49
C VAL A 699 -29.33 -36.84 -4.64
N ARG A 700 -30.56 -36.35 -4.84
CA ARG A 700 -30.90 -35.37 -5.88
C ARG A 700 -31.30 -34.02 -5.29
N TYR A 701 -30.85 -32.94 -5.90
CA TYR A 701 -31.24 -31.57 -5.59
C TYR A 701 -32.02 -30.94 -6.74
N ASP A 702 -33.08 -30.21 -6.45
CA ASP A 702 -33.98 -29.57 -7.42
C ASP A 702 -33.39 -28.26 -7.99
N ALA A 703 -34.17 -27.55 -8.82
CA ALA A 703 -33.75 -26.29 -9.44
C ALA A 703 -33.51 -25.14 -8.44
N ASN A 704 -34.06 -25.22 -7.22
CA ASN A 704 -33.82 -24.26 -6.13
C ASN A 704 -32.61 -24.67 -5.25
N GLY A 705 -32.18 -25.93 -5.39
CA GLY A 705 -31.12 -26.59 -4.64
C GLY A 705 -31.62 -27.45 -3.46
N GLN A 706 -32.93 -27.66 -3.32
CA GLN A 706 -33.51 -28.44 -2.23
C GLN A 706 -33.46 -29.95 -2.52
N MET A 707 -33.14 -30.73 -1.49
CA MET A 707 -33.06 -32.19 -1.54
C MET A 707 -34.42 -32.82 -1.83
N ILE A 708 -34.51 -33.57 -2.92
CA ILE A 708 -35.73 -34.27 -3.34
C ILE A 708 -35.98 -35.48 -2.43
N LYS A 709 -37.24 -35.68 -2.06
CA LYS A 709 -37.74 -36.77 -1.20
C LYS A 709 -39.01 -37.37 -1.81
N GLY A 710 -39.19 -38.69 -1.65
CA GLY A 710 -40.32 -39.43 -2.21
C GLY A 710 -40.17 -39.72 -3.71
N TRP A 711 -41.30 -39.86 -4.42
CA TRP A 711 -41.34 -40.11 -5.86
C TRP A 711 -40.98 -38.85 -6.67
N ASN A 712 -40.12 -39.01 -7.67
CA ASN A 712 -39.72 -37.93 -8.58
C ASN A 712 -39.72 -38.47 -10.01
N THR A 713 -40.38 -37.76 -10.95
CA THR A 713 -40.40 -38.14 -12.37
C THR A 713 -39.95 -36.94 -13.19
N ASN A 714 -39.00 -37.17 -14.10
CA ASN A 714 -38.51 -36.19 -15.06
C ASN A 714 -38.47 -36.82 -16.47
N ALA A 715 -37.76 -36.20 -17.43
CA ALA A 715 -37.62 -36.74 -18.78
C ALA A 715 -36.84 -38.08 -18.86
N ASP A 716 -35.94 -38.33 -17.91
CA ASP A 716 -35.06 -39.50 -17.87
C ASP A 716 -35.72 -40.74 -17.24
N GLY A 717 -36.76 -40.53 -16.43
CA GLY A 717 -37.60 -41.59 -15.88
C GLY A 717 -38.26 -41.25 -14.54
N THR A 718 -38.75 -42.29 -13.87
CA THR A 718 -39.26 -42.22 -12.49
C THR A 718 -38.24 -42.76 -11.51
N TYR A 719 -37.99 -42.01 -10.44
CA TYR A 719 -37.05 -42.27 -9.35
C TYR A 719 -37.80 -42.26 -8.01
N TYR A 720 -37.19 -42.82 -6.97
CA TYR A 720 -37.66 -42.68 -5.60
C TYR A 720 -36.49 -42.35 -4.66
N PHE A 721 -36.71 -41.40 -3.75
CA PHE A 721 -35.73 -40.96 -2.76
C PHE A 721 -36.31 -41.15 -1.35
N ASN A 722 -35.52 -41.71 -0.43
CA ASN A 722 -35.98 -42.02 0.92
C ASN A 722 -36.51 -40.76 1.66
N PRO A 723 -37.75 -40.75 2.18
CA PRO A 723 -38.34 -39.57 2.82
C PRO A 723 -37.59 -39.04 4.05
N ILE A 724 -36.79 -39.87 4.72
CA ILE A 724 -35.95 -39.46 5.84
C ILE A 724 -34.61 -38.95 5.31
N THR A 725 -33.84 -39.81 4.61
CA THR A 725 -32.41 -39.60 4.34
C THR A 725 -32.06 -39.00 2.97
N GLY A 726 -33.04 -38.85 2.06
CA GLY A 726 -32.83 -38.41 0.68
C GLY A 726 -32.17 -39.45 -0.24
N ALA A 727 -31.89 -40.67 0.26
CA ALA A 727 -31.17 -41.69 -0.50
C ALA A 727 -32.00 -42.25 -1.67
N MET A 728 -31.44 -42.21 -2.88
CA MET A 728 -32.00 -42.77 -4.12
C MET A 728 -32.14 -44.30 -4.03
N ALA A 729 -33.32 -44.82 -4.37
CA ALA A 729 -33.58 -46.25 -4.47
C ALA A 729 -32.85 -46.88 -5.68
N LYS A 730 -32.22 -48.04 -5.46
CA LYS A 730 -31.46 -48.79 -6.46
C LYS A 730 -31.63 -50.30 -6.24
N GLY A 731 -31.79 -51.04 -7.32
CA GLY A 731 -32.17 -52.46 -7.27
C GLY A 731 -33.62 -52.67 -6.79
N THR A 732 -33.91 -53.88 -6.31
CA THR A 732 -35.23 -54.24 -5.77
C THR A 732 -35.48 -53.52 -4.45
N THR A 733 -36.50 -52.66 -4.40
CA THR A 733 -36.85 -51.83 -3.23
C THR A 733 -38.35 -51.92 -2.94
N THR A 734 -38.72 -52.13 -1.67
CA THR A 734 -40.12 -52.13 -1.22
C THR A 734 -40.52 -50.76 -0.69
N ILE A 735 -41.60 -50.20 -1.23
CA ILE A 735 -42.15 -48.88 -0.89
C ILE A 735 -43.65 -49.08 -0.62
N ASP A 736 -44.13 -48.68 0.55
CA ASP A 736 -45.54 -48.76 0.98
C ASP A 736 -46.19 -50.14 0.76
N GLY A 737 -45.40 -51.21 0.95
CA GLY A 737 -45.81 -52.61 0.78
C GLY A 737 -45.73 -53.15 -0.66
N MET A 738 -45.53 -52.29 -1.67
CA MET A 738 -45.30 -52.69 -3.06
C MET A 738 -43.80 -52.81 -3.35
N THR A 739 -43.41 -53.83 -4.12
CA THR A 739 -42.01 -54.04 -4.53
C THR A 739 -41.78 -53.49 -5.94
N TYR A 740 -40.75 -52.66 -6.09
CA TYR A 740 -40.34 -52.05 -7.34
C TYR A 740 -38.89 -52.42 -7.67
N TYR A 741 -38.51 -52.37 -8.95
CA TYR A 741 -37.14 -52.53 -9.38
C TYR A 741 -36.61 -51.22 -9.98
N PHE A 742 -35.53 -50.70 -9.40
CA PHE A 742 -34.81 -49.53 -9.88
C PHE A 742 -33.48 -49.98 -10.48
N ASP A 743 -33.09 -49.38 -11.60
CA ASP A 743 -31.83 -49.64 -12.29
C ASP A 743 -30.62 -49.42 -11.33
N PRO A 744 -29.77 -50.42 -11.06
CA PRO A 744 -28.67 -50.27 -10.11
C PRO A 744 -27.64 -49.19 -10.52
N ALA A 745 -27.48 -48.93 -11.82
CA ALA A 745 -26.58 -47.90 -12.31
C ALA A 745 -27.25 -46.51 -12.21
N THR A 746 -28.45 -46.35 -12.78
CA THR A 746 -29.06 -45.02 -12.96
C THR A 746 -30.10 -44.63 -11.90
N GLY A 747 -30.68 -45.57 -11.17
CA GLY A 747 -31.80 -45.32 -10.24
C GLY A 747 -33.17 -45.19 -10.91
N VAL A 748 -33.27 -45.38 -12.23
CA VAL A 748 -34.55 -45.31 -12.96
C VAL A 748 -35.39 -46.56 -12.71
N LYS A 749 -36.65 -46.38 -12.30
CA LYS A 749 -37.63 -47.47 -12.16
C LYS A 749 -37.88 -48.14 -13.52
N ARG A 750 -37.86 -49.47 -13.56
CA ARG A 750 -38.20 -50.30 -14.72
C ARG A 750 -39.58 -50.95 -14.56
#